data_AF-A0A2I0UMP7-F1
#
_entry.id   AF-A0A2I0UMP7-F1
#
_cell.length_a   1.000
_cell.length_b   1.000
_cell.length_c   1.000
_cell.angle_alpha   90.00
_cell.angle_beta   90.00
_cell.angle_gamma   90.00
#
_symmetry.space_group_name_H-M   'P 1'
#
loop_
_entity.id
_entity.type
_entity.pdbx_description
1 polymer ?
#
loop_
_entity_poly.entity_id
_entity_poly.type
_entity_poly.pdbx_seq_one_letter_code
_entity_poly.pdbx_strand_id
1 'polypeptide(L)'
;MAEGSRFGYILDLLKPEKVAIKGIERELICPACKELFTHPLILPCQHNVCHKCVKEILFAYEDSFADGGSESSNQSSPRIRISSPSTDRIDRISRSGSGIYSGRKRNSLTPRSSLFPCPGCQRDIDLGERGINGLFRNFTLETIVERYRQAARAAIAIMCNFCKPPPQESTKSCMDCNASYCNECFKIHHPWGTVKAQHEYGGPTTNFRPKILMCPEHEMERVNMYCEICRRPVCHLCKLGGCHANHRVTTMSTAYKTLKEKLSKDIDYLISKESQCNSERAKEEASQSFEKLYHVLEEKKSAALRAIEASKNLRLEKLQTQAEEYQGLLENNGLVGYAQEVLKETDPSCFVQTAKQLHVRIQKATESLKSFRPAAETTFEDFVVDVAKQEEILGDLSFYSNEIPEINEEQSKIYNQALISWECPGKADSADTYILEYQKLNGEEESVMQKEIKVCSKSKIISDLDDDSSYAFRVRGCKGSICSPWSREVVLRTPPAPVFSFLFDDKCGYNSEHLLLNPERTSVESMAGFPLLLGSERMQVGCYTTLDYIIGDTGIAKGKHFWAFRVEAYSYLVKVGVVSSNKIQKLFHNTHDVTSPRYEQDSGHDSGSEDAFFDSSQPFTLVTLGMKKFFIPTTPAAPKDPASRILPLPACLGICLDCDHGTLGFYDAGCMRCLYECEVDCSGIMYPAFALMGGGAVHLEEAITAKYGEYNDDI
;
A
#
# COMPACT_ATOMS: atom_id res chain seq x y z
N MET A 1 14.82 3.97 -46.28
CA MET A 1 13.70 3.49 -45.44
C MET A 1 14.15 2.26 -44.66
N ALA A 2 14.81 2.43 -43.50
CA ALA A 2 15.08 1.36 -42.52
C ALA A 2 15.84 1.89 -41.26
N GLU A 3 15.62 3.15 -40.84
CA GLU A 3 16.26 3.70 -39.61
C GLU A 3 15.26 4.21 -38.56
N GLY A 4 13.96 4.19 -38.85
CA GLY A 4 12.90 4.55 -37.89
C GLY A 4 12.51 3.44 -36.91
N SER A 5 12.94 2.19 -37.13
CA SER A 5 12.46 1.02 -36.37
C SER A 5 13.31 0.67 -35.13
N ARG A 6 14.56 1.15 -35.04
CA ARG A 6 15.46 0.81 -33.91
C ARG A 6 15.44 1.81 -32.75
N PHE A 7 14.92 3.03 -32.99
CA PHE A 7 14.67 4.01 -31.93
C PHE A 7 13.34 3.74 -31.21
N GLY A 8 12.35 3.19 -31.94
CA GLY A 8 11.14 2.59 -31.37
C GLY A 8 11.47 1.45 -30.40
N TYR A 9 12.35 0.52 -30.76
CA TYR A 9 12.72 -0.61 -29.90
C TYR A 9 13.33 -0.23 -28.54
N ILE A 10 14.03 0.90 -28.42
CA ILE A 10 14.62 1.36 -27.15
C ILE A 10 13.62 2.17 -26.32
N LEU A 11 12.67 2.85 -26.97
CA LEU A 11 11.53 3.47 -26.30
C LEU A 11 10.48 2.43 -25.89
N ASP A 12 10.36 1.33 -26.64
CA ASP A 12 9.54 0.16 -26.32
C ASP A 12 10.15 -0.67 -25.19
N LEU A 13 11.48 -0.72 -25.07
CA LEU A 13 12.15 -1.28 -23.87
C LEU A 13 12.05 -0.37 -22.64
N LEU A 14 11.60 0.87 -22.82
CA LEU A 14 11.21 1.80 -21.76
C LEU A 14 9.68 1.85 -21.57
N LYS A 15 8.91 0.96 -22.23
CA LYS A 15 7.56 0.63 -21.75
C LYS A 15 7.66 0.04 -20.33
N PRO A 16 6.62 0.21 -19.50
CA PRO A 16 6.73 0.20 -18.04
C PRO A 16 7.00 -1.17 -17.37
N GLU A 17 7.54 -2.16 -18.07
CA GLU A 17 7.40 -3.56 -17.63
C GLU A 17 8.66 -4.24 -17.10
N LYS A 18 9.85 -3.62 -17.06
CA LYS A 18 11.05 -4.33 -16.50
C LYS A 18 12.01 -3.55 -15.62
N VAL A 19 11.74 -2.28 -15.29
CA VAL A 19 12.42 -1.61 -14.16
C VAL A 19 11.37 -0.84 -13.39
N ALA A 20 11.08 -1.26 -12.16
CA ALA A 20 10.12 -0.58 -11.31
C ALA A 20 10.50 0.91 -11.19
N ILE A 21 9.59 1.80 -11.60
CA ILE A 21 9.70 3.26 -11.45
C ILE A 21 10.02 3.65 -9.99
N LYS A 22 9.73 2.76 -9.03
CA LYS A 22 10.04 2.88 -7.59
C LYS A 22 11.54 3.04 -7.25
N GLY A 23 12.48 2.87 -8.19
CA GLY A 23 13.92 3.05 -7.96
C GLY A 23 14.54 4.34 -8.51
N ILE A 24 13.95 4.95 -9.55
CA ILE A 24 14.61 6.05 -10.28
C ILE A 24 14.59 7.38 -9.52
N GLU A 25 13.61 7.58 -8.65
CA GLU A 25 13.44 8.83 -7.89
C GLU A 25 14.70 9.23 -7.11
N ARG A 26 15.40 8.25 -6.52
CA ARG A 26 16.65 8.48 -5.78
C ARG A 26 17.76 9.07 -6.66
N GLU A 27 17.78 8.71 -7.93
CA GLU A 27 18.75 9.21 -8.92
C GLU A 27 18.38 10.61 -9.45
N LEU A 28 17.15 11.07 -9.20
CA LEU A 28 16.62 12.36 -9.65
C LEU A 28 16.65 13.45 -8.58
N ILE A 29 17.08 13.10 -7.36
CA ILE A 29 17.14 14.01 -6.20
C ILE A 29 18.55 14.60 -6.05
N CYS A 30 18.62 15.91 -5.84
CA CYS A 30 19.87 16.59 -5.55
C CYS A 30 20.39 16.24 -4.16
N PRO A 31 21.66 15.81 -4.01
CA PRO A 31 22.21 15.42 -2.71
C PRO A 31 22.32 16.59 -1.72
N ALA A 32 22.34 17.84 -2.21
CA ALA A 32 22.45 19.05 -1.41
C ALA A 32 21.09 19.54 -0.88
N CYS A 33 20.12 19.80 -1.76
CA CYS A 33 18.81 20.34 -1.34
C CYS A 33 17.74 19.27 -1.09
N LYS A 34 18.01 17.99 -1.38
CA LYS A 34 17.08 16.86 -1.25
C LYS A 34 15.79 16.98 -2.08
N GLU A 35 15.75 17.94 -3.01
CA GLU A 35 14.68 18.12 -3.98
C GLU A 35 15.07 17.59 -5.36
N LEU A 36 14.09 17.40 -6.24
CA LEU A 36 14.32 17.09 -7.66
C LEU A 36 15.25 18.12 -8.31
N PHE A 37 16.19 17.67 -9.15
CA PHE A 37 17.17 18.58 -9.74
C PHE A 37 16.54 19.77 -10.47
N THR A 38 17.11 20.96 -10.24
CA THR A 38 16.83 22.21 -10.94
C THR A 38 18.14 22.77 -11.48
N HIS A 39 18.27 22.89 -12.80
CA HIS A 39 19.51 23.29 -13.48
C HIS A 39 20.76 22.53 -12.97
N PRO A 40 20.81 21.18 -13.12
CA PRO A 40 21.92 20.37 -12.62
C PRO A 40 23.24 20.67 -13.33
N LEU A 41 24.32 20.75 -12.56
CA LEU A 41 25.70 20.88 -13.03
C LEU A 41 26.46 19.57 -12.79
N ILE A 42 27.28 19.17 -13.76
CA ILE A 42 28.15 17.98 -13.66
C ILE A 42 29.48 18.42 -13.03
N LEU A 43 29.78 17.89 -11.84
CA LEU A 43 31.05 18.10 -11.15
C LEU A 43 32.15 17.22 -11.77
N PRO A 44 33.45 17.56 -11.60
CA PRO A 44 34.58 16.72 -12.02
C PRO A 44 34.55 15.29 -11.46
N CYS A 45 33.92 15.09 -10.29
CA CYS A 45 33.70 13.77 -9.70
C CYS A 45 32.50 12.99 -10.30
N GLN A 46 31.90 13.51 -11.39
CA GLN A 46 30.75 12.98 -12.13
C GLN A 46 29.40 13.01 -11.39
N HIS A 47 29.34 13.63 -10.21
CA HIS A 47 28.08 13.84 -9.52
C HIS A 47 27.36 15.09 -10.03
N ASN A 48 26.04 15.11 -9.87
CA ASN A 48 25.20 16.24 -10.25
C ASN A 48 24.80 17.04 -9.01
N VAL A 49 24.84 18.37 -9.09
CA VAL A 49 24.34 19.29 -8.04
C VAL A 49 23.61 20.46 -8.70
N CYS A 50 22.53 20.94 -8.11
CA CYS A 50 21.81 22.12 -8.63
C CYS A 50 22.73 23.35 -8.66
N HIS A 51 22.64 24.15 -9.71
CA HIS A 51 23.43 25.38 -9.84
C HIS A 51 23.29 26.32 -8.63
N LYS A 52 22.08 26.43 -8.06
CA LYS A 52 21.82 27.20 -6.83
C LYS A 52 22.58 26.64 -5.63
N CYS A 53 22.53 25.33 -5.43
CA CYS A 53 23.21 24.67 -4.31
C CYS A 53 24.72 24.80 -4.40
N VAL A 54 25.32 24.70 -5.59
CA VAL A 54 26.77 24.94 -5.75
C VAL A 54 27.14 26.37 -5.36
N LYS A 55 26.33 27.37 -5.74
CA LYS A 55 26.53 28.76 -5.31
C LYS A 55 26.46 28.90 -3.79
N GLU A 56 25.41 28.37 -3.17
CA GLU A 56 25.21 28.43 -1.72
C GLU A 56 26.35 27.76 -0.95
N ILE A 57 26.84 26.60 -1.41
CA ILE A 57 27.98 25.90 -0.80
C ILE A 57 29.26 26.74 -0.89
N LEU A 58 29.52 27.38 -2.03
CA LEU A 58 30.70 28.25 -2.18
C LEU A 58 30.61 29.49 -1.29
N PHE A 59 29.43 30.12 -1.17
CA PHE A 59 29.23 31.26 -0.27
C PHE A 59 29.45 30.88 1.21
N ALA A 60 28.92 29.75 1.65
CA ALA A 60 29.12 29.27 3.02
C ALA A 60 30.58 28.92 3.35
N TYR A 61 31.34 28.47 2.34
CA TYR A 61 32.76 28.16 2.49
C TYR A 61 33.63 29.44 2.57
N GLU A 62 33.25 30.54 1.91
CA GLU A 62 33.98 31.81 2.01
C GLU A 62 33.79 32.51 3.37
N ASP A 63 32.62 32.40 4.01
CA ASP A 63 32.36 32.99 5.34
C ASP A 63 33.12 32.29 6.48
N SER A 64 33.45 31.00 6.30
CA SER A 64 34.19 30.21 7.30
C SER A 64 35.65 30.65 7.47
N PHE A 65 36.20 31.44 6.53
CA PHE A 65 37.55 32.00 6.60
C PHE A 65 37.57 33.47 7.08
N ALA A 66 36.41 34.08 7.30
CA ALA A 66 36.30 35.51 7.59
C ALA A 66 36.11 35.87 9.08
N ASP A 67 35.76 34.92 9.96
CA ASP A 67 35.56 35.21 11.38
C ASP A 67 36.74 34.77 12.25
N GLY A 68 37.66 35.71 12.45
CA GLY A 68 38.85 35.57 13.28
C GLY A 68 39.22 36.91 13.92
N GLY A 69 38.30 37.50 14.69
CA GLY A 69 38.66 38.49 15.71
C GLY A 69 37.65 39.61 15.93
N SER A 70 36.84 39.51 16.99
CA SER A 70 36.66 40.58 17.98
C SER A 70 35.82 40.12 19.18
N GLU A 71 36.10 40.72 20.32
CA GLU A 71 35.93 40.18 21.67
C GLU A 71 34.55 40.37 22.33
N SER A 72 34.34 39.52 23.35
CA SER A 72 33.81 39.84 24.68
C SER A 72 32.33 39.54 25.04
N SER A 73 32.23 38.74 26.11
CA SER A 73 31.21 38.69 27.18
C SER A 73 29.90 37.89 27.01
N ASN A 74 29.94 36.69 27.64
CA ASN A 74 29.08 36.19 28.73
C ASN A 74 27.62 35.72 28.52
N GLN A 75 27.46 34.44 28.93
CA GLN A 75 26.33 33.76 29.61
C GLN A 75 25.07 33.50 28.74
N SER A 76 24.62 32.27 28.50
CA SER A 76 24.32 31.21 29.48
C SER A 76 24.09 29.85 28.79
N SER A 77 24.52 28.77 29.44
CA SER A 77 24.22 27.35 29.16
C SER A 77 22.84 26.94 29.77
N PRO A 78 22.23 25.74 29.52
CA PRO A 78 22.90 24.42 29.49
C PRO A 78 22.36 23.27 28.59
N ARG A 79 23.30 22.35 28.29
CA ARG A 79 23.30 20.86 28.21
C ARG A 79 22.00 20.05 27.95
N ILE A 80 22.14 19.00 27.11
CA ILE A 80 22.03 17.53 27.39
C ILE A 80 22.69 16.80 26.17
N ARG A 81 23.91 16.25 26.26
CA ARG A 81 24.33 14.86 26.53
C ARG A 81 23.53 13.73 25.85
N ILE A 82 24.14 13.06 24.86
CA ILE A 82 24.12 11.59 24.74
C ILE A 82 25.53 11.11 24.36
N SER A 83 26.03 10.16 25.15
CA SER A 83 27.30 9.46 25.02
C SER A 83 27.09 8.14 24.28
N SER A 84 28.10 7.65 23.55
CA SER A 84 28.58 6.25 23.63
C SER A 84 29.74 5.96 22.66
N PRO A 85 30.55 4.89 22.90
CA PRO A 85 32.00 4.95 22.78
C PRO A 85 32.66 3.87 21.90
N SER A 86 34.00 4.00 21.80
CA SER A 86 35.07 2.97 21.83
C SER A 86 35.28 2.03 20.62
N THR A 87 36.48 2.10 20.00
CA THR A 87 37.63 1.12 20.03
C THR A 87 37.48 0.03 18.96
N ASP A 88 38.44 -0.34 18.11
CA ASP A 88 39.90 -0.53 18.21
C ASP A 88 40.60 -0.17 16.86
N ARG A 89 41.76 0.49 16.79
CA ARG A 89 43.15 0.00 17.02
C ARG A 89 43.57 -1.12 16.04
N ILE A 90 44.47 -0.88 15.07
CA ILE A 90 45.92 -1.23 15.01
C ILE A 90 46.29 -1.23 13.49
N ASP A 91 47.45 -0.85 12.93
CA ASP A 91 48.76 -0.38 13.40
C ASP A 91 49.56 0.28 12.24
N ARG A 92 50.54 1.10 12.65
CA ARG A 92 51.93 1.29 12.17
C ARG A 92 52.24 1.64 10.70
N ILE A 93 52.75 2.85 10.43
CA ILE A 93 54.14 3.39 10.60
C ILE A 93 55.11 2.95 9.49
N SER A 94 55.60 3.96 8.73
CA SER A 94 57.01 4.23 8.31
C SER A 94 56.97 5.12 7.06
N ARG A 95 57.78 6.16 6.83
CA ARG A 95 59.01 6.66 7.47
C ARG A 95 59.31 8.06 6.87
N SER A 96 59.75 8.95 7.75
CA SER A 96 60.83 9.95 7.62
C SER A 96 61.23 10.54 6.26
N GLY A 97 61.43 11.87 6.25
CA GLY A 97 62.57 12.44 5.52
C GLY A 97 62.45 13.91 5.10
N SER A 98 63.00 14.78 5.94
CA SER A 98 63.69 16.03 5.57
C SER A 98 62.87 17.25 5.11
N GLY A 99 62.82 18.24 6.00
CA GLY A 99 62.59 19.63 5.62
C GLY A 99 63.88 20.32 5.15
N ILE A 100 63.73 21.33 4.29
CA ILE A 100 64.60 22.53 4.26
C ILE A 100 63.72 23.74 3.94
N TYR A 101 63.87 24.77 4.76
CA TYR A 101 63.33 26.11 4.59
C TYR A 101 63.76 26.74 3.26
N SER A 102 62.81 27.35 2.55
CA SER A 102 63.11 28.59 1.80
C SER A 102 61.92 29.53 1.91
N GLY A 103 62.13 30.64 2.63
CA GLY A 103 61.19 31.74 2.65
C GLY A 103 61.05 32.34 1.25
N ARG A 104 59.81 32.60 0.82
CA ARG A 104 59.55 33.44 -0.34
C ARG A 104 58.44 34.44 -0.03
N LYS A 105 58.92 35.69 0.09
CA LYS A 105 58.31 36.99 -0.18
C LYS A 105 56.83 37.02 -0.61
N ARG A 106 56.12 37.96 0.03
CA ARG A 106 54.91 38.64 -0.45
C ARG A 106 54.97 39.00 -1.95
N ASN A 107 53.77 39.00 -2.53
CA ASN A 107 53.34 39.42 -3.86
C ASN A 107 53.35 38.35 -4.95
N SER A 108 52.32 37.49 -4.90
CA SER A 108 51.70 36.89 -6.08
C SER A 108 50.18 36.99 -5.91
N LEU A 109 49.51 37.67 -6.84
CA LEU A 109 48.06 37.57 -7.05
C LEU A 109 47.76 36.11 -7.44
N THR A 110 47.56 35.23 -6.47
CA THR A 110 47.10 33.86 -6.75
C THR A 110 45.57 33.88 -6.91
N PRO A 111 45.01 33.32 -7.99
CA PRO A 111 43.57 33.22 -8.18
C PRO A 111 42.96 32.47 -6.99
N ARG A 112 41.79 32.92 -6.51
CA ARG A 112 41.03 32.22 -5.46
C ARG A 112 40.58 30.86 -5.99
N SER A 113 41.33 29.79 -5.72
CA SER A 113 40.90 28.42 -6.00
C SER A 113 39.71 28.08 -5.10
N SER A 114 38.52 28.04 -5.69
CA SER A 114 37.27 27.74 -5.00
C SER A 114 37.14 26.21 -4.83
N LEU A 115 37.74 25.68 -3.75
CA LEU A 115 37.63 24.28 -3.37
C LEU A 115 36.40 24.05 -2.50
N PHE A 116 35.59 23.03 -2.81
CA PHE A 116 34.50 22.60 -1.94
C PHE A 116 34.29 21.08 -2.00
N PRO A 117 33.83 20.44 -0.90
CA PRO A 117 33.55 19.01 -0.88
C PRO A 117 32.25 18.71 -1.64
N CYS A 118 32.29 17.74 -2.54
CA CYS A 118 31.09 17.27 -3.25
C CYS A 118 30.07 16.67 -2.25
N PRO A 119 28.82 17.14 -2.19
CA PRO A 119 27.80 16.59 -1.28
C PRO A 119 27.46 15.12 -1.50
N GLY A 120 27.75 14.57 -2.69
CA GLY A 120 27.47 13.17 -3.02
C GLY A 120 28.59 12.19 -2.61
N CYS A 121 29.85 12.60 -2.72
CA CYS A 121 30.99 11.69 -2.51
C CYS A 121 32.11 12.23 -1.62
N GLN A 122 31.93 13.43 -1.06
CA GLN A 122 32.86 14.13 -0.16
C GLN A 122 34.27 14.39 -0.73
N ARG A 123 34.48 14.18 -2.03
CA ARG A 123 35.73 14.54 -2.72
C ARG A 123 35.81 16.04 -2.91
N ASP A 124 36.96 16.63 -2.60
CA ASP A 124 37.23 18.05 -2.83
C ASP A 124 37.27 18.36 -4.33
N ILE A 125 36.49 19.35 -4.74
CA ILE A 125 36.34 19.79 -6.13
C ILE A 125 37.02 21.14 -6.28
N ASP A 126 38.05 21.19 -7.12
CA ASP A 126 38.65 22.44 -7.57
C ASP A 126 37.94 22.94 -8.84
N LEU A 127 37.34 24.13 -8.74
CA LEU A 127 36.64 24.78 -9.86
C LEU A 127 37.56 25.61 -10.75
N GLY A 128 38.83 25.80 -10.37
CA GLY A 128 39.79 26.61 -11.09
C GLY A 128 39.36 28.08 -11.27
N GLU A 129 40.03 28.78 -12.19
CA GLU A 129 39.88 30.25 -12.38
C GLU A 129 38.50 30.67 -12.91
N ARG A 130 37.74 29.75 -13.49
CA ARG A 130 36.40 30.02 -14.07
C ARG A 130 35.24 29.72 -13.12
N GLY A 131 35.52 29.18 -11.93
CA GLY A 131 34.50 28.87 -10.94
C GLY A 131 33.39 27.97 -11.50
N ILE A 132 32.14 28.22 -11.08
CA ILE A 132 30.95 27.46 -11.49
C ILE A 132 30.72 27.50 -13.01
N ASN A 133 31.15 28.57 -13.69
CA ASN A 133 30.96 28.73 -15.14
C ASN A 133 31.79 27.74 -15.96
N GLY A 134 32.81 27.11 -15.35
CA GLY A 134 33.59 26.04 -15.97
C GLY A 134 32.89 24.67 -16.03
N LEU A 135 31.73 24.51 -15.37
CA LEU A 135 31.01 23.25 -15.29
C LEU A 135 29.95 23.09 -16.39
N PHE A 136 29.76 21.86 -16.85
CA PHE A 136 28.69 21.55 -17.81
C PHE A 136 27.33 21.44 -17.13
N ARG A 137 26.29 21.98 -17.79
CA ARG A 137 24.89 21.72 -17.42
C ARG A 137 24.46 20.34 -17.93
N ASN A 138 23.74 19.59 -17.11
CA ASN A 138 23.20 18.28 -17.48
C ASN A 138 21.76 18.40 -18.01
N PHE A 139 21.63 18.81 -19.27
CA PHE A 139 20.32 18.96 -19.92
C PHE A 139 19.54 17.63 -20.02
N THR A 140 20.24 16.49 -20.10
CA THR A 140 19.60 15.17 -20.15
C THR A 140 18.92 14.86 -18.83
N LEU A 141 19.61 15.06 -17.70
CA LEU A 141 19.03 14.89 -16.37
C LEU A 141 17.86 15.84 -16.13
N GLU A 142 18.00 17.10 -16.53
CA GLU A 142 16.90 18.07 -16.48
C GLU A 142 15.67 17.60 -17.28
N THR A 143 15.88 17.01 -18.46
CA THR A 143 14.79 16.46 -19.29
C THR A 143 14.17 15.20 -18.67
N ILE A 144 14.96 14.36 -18.02
CA ILE A 144 14.46 13.16 -17.32
C ILE A 144 13.62 13.57 -16.11
N VAL A 145 14.10 14.52 -15.30
CA VAL A 145 13.35 15.07 -14.16
C VAL A 145 12.05 15.71 -14.63
N GLU A 146 12.07 16.43 -15.76
CA GLU A 146 10.86 17.05 -16.29
C GLU A 146 9.82 16.01 -16.74
N ARG A 147 10.26 14.96 -17.45
CA ARG A 147 9.37 13.83 -17.79
C ARG A 147 8.85 13.11 -16.55
N TYR A 148 9.69 12.97 -15.51
CA TYR A 148 9.28 12.40 -14.23
C TYR A 148 8.23 13.27 -13.53
N ARG A 149 8.39 14.60 -13.50
CA ARG A 149 7.38 15.55 -12.98
C ARG A 149 6.06 15.44 -13.73
N GLN A 150 6.12 15.34 -15.06
CA GLN A 150 4.94 15.18 -15.92
C GLN A 150 4.23 13.85 -15.67
N ALA A 151 4.98 12.75 -15.51
CA ALA A 151 4.42 11.43 -15.23
C ALA A 151 3.87 11.29 -13.79
N ALA A 152 4.45 11.99 -12.81
CA ALA A 152 4.09 11.91 -11.39
C ALA A 152 2.87 12.77 -10.98
N ARG A 153 2.16 13.40 -11.93
CA ARG A 153 0.97 14.27 -11.72
C ARG A 153 1.15 15.49 -10.80
N ALA A 154 2.33 15.73 -10.22
CA ALA A 154 2.61 16.90 -9.37
C ALA A 154 3.25 18.08 -10.14
N ALA A 155 2.71 18.43 -11.31
CA ALA A 155 3.14 19.63 -12.01
C ALA A 155 2.48 20.85 -11.35
N ILE A 156 3.28 21.71 -10.71
CA ILE A 156 2.85 23.08 -10.40
C ILE A 156 2.40 23.70 -11.72
N ALA A 157 1.12 24.05 -11.85
CA ALA A 157 0.58 24.61 -13.07
C ALA A 157 1.37 25.87 -13.47
N ILE A 158 1.95 25.86 -14.67
CA ILE A 158 2.71 27.00 -15.19
C ILE A 158 1.69 28.08 -15.53
N MET A 159 1.71 29.19 -14.80
CA MET A 159 0.73 30.27 -14.96
C MET A 159 1.05 31.16 -16.17
N CYS A 160 0.01 31.71 -16.79
CA CYS A 160 0.11 32.69 -17.87
C CYS A 160 0.77 33.98 -17.36
N ASN A 161 1.77 34.48 -18.10
CA ASN A 161 2.50 35.70 -17.73
C ASN A 161 1.72 37.00 -18.00
N PHE A 162 0.62 36.94 -18.74
CA PHE A 162 -0.06 38.13 -19.29
C PHE A 162 -1.53 38.28 -18.88
N CYS A 163 -2.07 37.35 -18.08
CA CYS A 163 -3.43 37.46 -17.56
C CYS A 163 -3.52 38.58 -16.51
N LYS A 164 -4.64 39.32 -16.50
CA LYS A 164 -5.01 40.15 -15.34
C LYS A 164 -5.35 39.22 -14.16
N PRO A 165 -5.05 39.59 -12.91
CA PRO A 165 -5.35 38.74 -11.75
C PRO A 165 -6.85 38.37 -11.69
N PRO A 166 -7.22 37.10 -11.41
CA PRO A 166 -6.33 35.98 -11.13
C PRO A 166 -5.67 35.39 -12.40
N PRO A 167 -4.39 34.99 -12.33
CA PRO A 167 -3.69 34.40 -13.47
C PRO A 167 -4.28 33.03 -13.85
N GLN A 168 -4.50 32.80 -15.14
CA GLN A 168 -4.94 31.51 -15.66
C GLN A 168 -3.76 30.59 -15.97
N GLU A 169 -4.01 29.29 -15.99
CA GLU A 169 -3.01 28.29 -16.38
C GLU A 169 -2.59 28.48 -17.85
N SER A 170 -1.29 28.38 -18.09
CA SER A 170 -0.72 28.42 -19.43
C SER A 170 -1.03 27.12 -20.15
N THR A 171 -1.45 27.23 -21.40
CA THR A 171 -1.64 26.09 -22.30
C THR A 171 -0.53 25.99 -23.33
N LYS A 172 0.18 27.11 -23.60
CA LYS A 172 1.22 27.20 -24.63
C LYS A 172 2.38 28.07 -24.17
N SER A 173 3.59 27.64 -24.44
CA SER A 173 4.81 28.39 -24.19
C SER A 173 5.50 28.70 -25.53
N CYS A 174 5.80 29.97 -25.78
CA CYS A 174 6.53 30.38 -26.99
C CYS A 174 8.02 30.49 -26.69
N MET A 175 8.83 29.75 -27.45
CA MET A 175 10.29 29.68 -27.27
C MET A 175 10.96 30.98 -27.71
N ASP A 176 10.47 31.62 -28.77
CA ASP A 176 11.03 32.90 -29.25
C ASP A 176 10.66 34.08 -28.33
N CYS A 177 9.49 34.03 -27.70
CA CYS A 177 9.05 35.06 -26.74
C CYS A 177 9.49 34.79 -25.29
N ASN A 178 10.08 33.62 -25.01
CA ASN A 178 10.44 33.15 -23.67
C ASN A 178 9.29 33.33 -22.63
N ALA A 179 8.05 33.06 -23.04
CA ALA A 179 6.89 33.30 -22.17
C ALA A 179 5.76 32.28 -22.36
N SER A 180 5.00 32.09 -21.28
CA SER A 180 3.89 31.15 -21.16
C SER A 180 2.55 31.90 -21.23
N TYR A 181 1.61 31.37 -22.01
CA TYR A 181 0.35 32.00 -22.35
C TYR A 181 -0.81 31.02 -22.12
N CYS A 182 -1.91 31.51 -21.52
CA CYS A 182 -3.19 30.84 -21.66
C CYS A 182 -3.67 30.95 -23.12
N ASN A 183 -4.66 30.14 -23.51
CA ASN A 183 -5.16 30.13 -24.89
C ASN A 183 -5.64 31.51 -25.38
N GLU A 184 -6.21 32.33 -24.50
CA GLU A 184 -6.71 33.66 -24.85
C GLU A 184 -5.57 34.67 -25.06
N CYS A 185 -4.65 34.78 -24.09
CA CYS A 185 -3.46 35.63 -24.22
C CYS A 185 -2.58 35.21 -25.40
N PHE A 186 -2.48 33.91 -25.71
CA PHE A 186 -1.69 33.42 -26.83
C PHE A 186 -2.24 33.97 -28.16
N LYS A 187 -3.56 33.93 -28.37
CA LYS A 187 -4.21 34.46 -29.59
C LYS A 187 -4.03 35.97 -29.75
N ILE A 188 -4.02 36.71 -28.64
CA ILE A 188 -3.81 38.17 -28.62
C ILE A 188 -2.36 38.52 -28.97
N HIS A 189 -1.39 37.77 -28.44
CA HIS A 189 0.04 38.04 -28.63
C HIS A 189 0.62 37.40 -29.91
N HIS A 190 -0.03 36.35 -30.45
CA HIS A 190 0.33 35.63 -31.67
C HIS A 190 -0.86 35.57 -32.64
N PRO A 191 -1.39 36.71 -33.11
CA PRO A 191 -2.51 36.74 -34.03
C PRO A 191 -2.10 36.20 -35.41
N TRP A 192 -3.00 35.42 -36.02
CA TRP A 192 -2.77 34.76 -37.30
C TRP A 192 -2.41 35.77 -38.41
N GLY A 193 -1.40 35.43 -39.23
CA GLY A 193 -0.92 36.30 -40.31
C GLY A 193 0.17 37.31 -39.91
N THR A 194 0.66 37.29 -38.67
CA THR A 194 1.78 38.12 -38.22
C THR A 194 3.11 37.36 -38.18
N VAL A 195 4.24 38.08 -38.16
CA VAL A 195 5.58 37.49 -37.95
C VAL A 195 5.65 36.71 -36.64
N LYS A 196 4.93 37.16 -35.61
CA LYS A 196 4.83 36.45 -34.33
C LYS A 196 4.11 35.12 -34.42
N ALA A 197 3.16 34.94 -35.35
CA ALA A 197 2.49 33.65 -35.54
C ALA A 197 3.43 32.55 -36.07
N GLN A 198 4.62 32.92 -36.58
CA GLN A 198 5.66 31.98 -37.02
C GLN A 198 6.62 31.56 -35.91
N HIS A 199 6.46 32.09 -34.69
CA HIS A 199 7.30 31.69 -33.57
C HIS A 199 7.12 30.22 -33.20
N GLU A 200 8.20 29.57 -32.78
CA GLU A 200 8.17 28.20 -32.29
C GLU A 200 7.50 28.17 -30.90
N TYR A 201 6.45 27.35 -30.75
CA TYR A 201 5.74 27.18 -29.48
C TYR A 201 5.47 25.71 -29.19
N GLY A 202 5.42 25.36 -27.91
CA GLY A 202 5.14 24.02 -27.41
C GLY A 202 4.21 24.05 -26.19
N GLY A 203 4.09 22.91 -25.52
CA GLY A 203 3.37 22.82 -24.24
C GLY A 203 3.99 23.70 -23.15
N PRO A 204 3.29 23.92 -22.03
CA PRO A 204 3.76 24.79 -20.95
C PRO A 204 5.13 24.36 -20.44
N THR A 205 6.11 25.25 -20.48
CA THR A 205 7.47 25.00 -20.00
C THR A 205 8.02 26.27 -19.35
N THR A 206 8.85 26.11 -18.32
CA THR A 206 9.66 27.22 -17.77
C THR A 206 11.02 27.34 -18.47
N ASN A 207 11.32 26.40 -19.39
CA ASN A 207 12.63 26.23 -19.99
C ASN A 207 12.59 26.53 -21.49
N PHE A 208 12.74 27.81 -21.84
CA PHE A 208 12.63 28.32 -23.22
C PHE A 208 13.96 28.33 -24.01
N ARG A 209 15.05 27.83 -23.43
CA ARG A 209 16.37 27.87 -24.08
C ARG A 209 16.62 26.64 -24.96
N PRO A 210 17.17 26.79 -26.17
CA PRO A 210 17.64 25.65 -26.95
C PRO A 210 18.74 24.89 -26.17
N LYS A 211 18.54 23.58 -25.98
CA LYS A 211 19.44 22.68 -25.23
C LYS A 211 20.70 22.34 -26.03
N ILE A 212 21.45 23.35 -26.42
CA ILE A 212 22.70 23.20 -27.15
C ILE A 212 23.85 23.25 -26.14
N LEU A 213 24.65 22.20 -26.09
CA LEU A 213 25.84 22.16 -25.24
C LEU A 213 26.91 23.09 -25.83
N MET A 214 27.08 24.25 -25.21
CA MET A 214 28.16 25.19 -25.54
C MET A 214 29.42 24.84 -24.77
N CYS A 215 30.58 25.14 -25.34
CA CYS A 215 31.85 24.85 -24.71
C CYS A 215 32.10 25.82 -23.54
N PRO A 216 32.40 25.33 -22.31
CA PRO A 216 32.74 26.18 -21.17
C PRO A 216 34.03 26.98 -21.37
N GLU A 217 34.87 26.55 -22.32
CA GLU A 217 36.12 27.23 -22.67
C GLU A 217 35.94 28.23 -23.82
N HIS A 218 34.94 28.01 -24.68
CA HIS A 218 34.68 28.79 -25.88
C HIS A 218 33.17 29.00 -26.00
N GLU A 219 32.66 30.06 -25.35
CA GLU A 219 31.22 30.26 -25.11
C GLU A 219 30.36 30.32 -26.40
N MET A 220 30.97 30.69 -27.53
CA MET A 220 30.31 30.76 -28.84
C MET A 220 30.38 29.45 -29.64
N GLU A 221 31.14 28.46 -29.18
CA GLU A 221 31.37 27.21 -29.90
C GLU A 221 30.54 26.05 -29.36
N ARG A 222 29.96 25.30 -30.30
CA ARG A 222 29.20 24.09 -29.98
C ARG A 222 30.15 22.91 -29.75
N VAL A 223 29.79 22.09 -28.78
CA VAL A 223 30.53 20.88 -28.46
C VAL A 223 30.12 19.76 -29.43
N ASN A 224 31.03 19.30 -30.28
CA ASN A 224 30.75 18.33 -31.36
C ASN A 224 31.75 17.17 -31.44
N MET A 225 32.74 17.14 -30.55
CA MET A 225 33.76 16.09 -30.49
C MET A 225 33.89 15.54 -29.08
N TYR A 226 34.50 14.36 -28.95
CA TYR A 226 34.70 13.68 -27.68
C TYR A 226 36.19 13.40 -27.46
N CYS A 227 36.73 13.91 -26.35
CA CYS A 227 38.10 13.61 -25.95
C CYS A 227 38.14 12.30 -25.18
N GLU A 228 38.87 11.31 -25.69
CA GLU A 228 38.94 9.98 -25.06
C GLU A 228 39.83 9.95 -23.83
N ILE A 229 40.82 10.85 -23.77
CA ILE A 229 41.76 10.96 -22.65
C ILE A 229 41.07 11.64 -21.46
N CYS A 230 40.44 12.79 -21.70
CA CYS A 230 39.73 13.53 -20.65
C CYS A 230 38.31 13.04 -20.38
N ARG A 231 37.80 12.09 -21.18
CA ARG A 231 36.44 11.54 -21.10
C ARG A 231 35.35 12.61 -21.02
N ARG A 232 35.49 13.68 -21.80
CA ARG A 232 34.56 14.82 -21.82
C ARG A 232 34.33 15.32 -23.23
N PRO A 233 33.15 15.89 -23.52
CA PRO A 233 32.85 16.44 -24.82
C PRO A 233 33.57 17.80 -24.99
N VAL A 234 34.15 18.05 -26.16
CA VAL A 234 34.98 19.24 -26.50
C VAL A 234 34.55 19.86 -27.84
N CYS A 235 34.80 21.16 -28.05
CA CYS A 235 34.58 21.82 -29.35
C CYS A 235 35.84 21.78 -30.23
N HIS A 236 35.75 22.29 -31.45
CA HIS A 236 36.91 22.34 -32.36
C HIS A 236 38.04 23.27 -31.91
N LEU A 237 37.73 24.39 -31.26
CA LEU A 237 38.76 25.31 -30.76
C LEU A 237 39.57 24.68 -29.61
N CYS A 238 38.94 23.87 -28.76
CA CYS A 238 39.66 23.09 -27.73
C CYS A 238 40.72 22.16 -28.33
N LYS A 239 40.51 21.65 -29.56
CA LYS A 239 41.45 20.78 -30.27
C LYS A 239 42.49 21.54 -31.08
N LEU A 240 42.12 22.68 -31.68
CA LEU A 240 43.01 23.43 -32.57
C LEU A 240 44.04 24.31 -31.83
N GLY A 241 43.70 24.81 -30.64
CA GLY A 241 44.60 25.68 -29.87
C GLY A 241 44.36 25.71 -28.36
N GLY A 242 43.52 24.82 -27.83
CA GLY A 242 43.17 24.75 -26.41
C GLY A 242 43.84 23.61 -25.65
N CYS A 243 43.34 23.34 -24.43
CA CYS A 243 43.88 22.33 -23.50
C CYS A 243 43.82 20.87 -24.00
N HIS A 244 43.25 20.61 -25.19
CA HIS A 244 43.12 19.27 -25.79
C HIS A 244 43.87 19.12 -27.11
N ALA A 245 44.79 20.04 -27.43
CA ALA A 245 45.58 19.99 -28.65
C ALA A 245 46.26 18.63 -28.88
N ASN A 246 46.81 18.04 -27.81
CA ASN A 246 47.54 16.77 -27.86
C ASN A 246 46.69 15.54 -27.49
N HIS A 247 45.39 15.70 -27.25
CA HIS A 247 44.54 14.56 -26.88
C HIS A 247 43.93 13.87 -28.09
N ARG A 248 43.69 12.56 -27.99
CA ARG A 248 42.91 11.82 -28.98
C ARG A 248 41.44 12.22 -28.86
N VAL A 249 40.89 12.69 -29.97
CA VAL A 249 39.52 13.21 -30.06
C VAL A 249 38.82 12.51 -31.21
N THR A 250 37.58 12.07 -30.98
CA THR A 250 36.72 11.40 -31.96
C THR A 250 35.43 12.18 -32.19
N THR A 251 34.68 11.83 -33.23
CA THR A 251 33.39 12.48 -33.51
C THR A 251 32.35 12.09 -32.47
N MET A 252 31.39 12.97 -32.20
CA MET A 252 30.34 12.68 -31.22
C MET A 252 29.53 11.42 -31.59
N SER A 253 29.31 11.17 -32.89
CA SER A 253 28.53 10.03 -33.37
C SER A 253 29.19 8.68 -33.09
N THR A 254 30.52 8.57 -33.20
CA THR A 254 31.23 7.33 -32.88
C THR A 254 31.30 7.11 -31.38
N ALA A 255 31.60 8.16 -30.61
CA ALA A 255 31.58 8.10 -29.15
C ALA A 255 30.21 7.69 -28.59
N TYR A 256 29.12 8.21 -29.17
CA TYR A 256 27.75 7.82 -28.82
C TYR A 256 27.48 6.33 -29.00
N LYS A 257 27.83 5.75 -30.16
CA LYS A 257 27.62 4.31 -30.42
C LYS A 257 28.38 3.45 -29.42
N THR A 258 29.66 3.72 -29.24
CA THR A 258 30.53 2.94 -28.33
C THR A 258 30.06 3.03 -26.88
N LEU A 259 29.73 4.23 -26.38
CA LEU A 259 29.26 4.40 -25.00
C LEU A 259 27.89 3.74 -24.78
N LYS A 260 26.99 3.82 -25.76
CA LYS A 260 25.66 3.20 -25.67
C LYS A 260 25.74 1.67 -25.63
N GLU A 261 26.56 1.07 -26.49
CA GLU A 261 26.76 -0.38 -26.49
C GLU A 261 27.39 -0.88 -25.19
N LYS A 262 28.36 -0.13 -24.66
CA LYS A 262 29.00 -0.47 -23.39
C LYS A 262 28.01 -0.42 -22.22
N LEU A 263 27.21 0.65 -22.13
CA LEU A 263 26.18 0.79 -21.11
C LEU A 263 25.14 -0.33 -21.19
N SER A 264 24.72 -0.73 -22.40
CA SER A 264 23.78 -1.85 -22.56
C SER A 264 24.33 -3.15 -21.98
N LYS A 265 25.58 -3.50 -22.33
CA LYS A 265 26.23 -4.71 -21.81
C LYS A 265 26.39 -4.70 -20.29
N ASP A 266 26.77 -3.55 -19.73
CA ASP A 266 26.94 -3.39 -18.29
C ASP A 266 25.58 -3.53 -17.56
N ILE A 267 24.49 -3.01 -18.12
CA ILE A 267 23.12 -3.18 -17.57
C ILE A 267 22.68 -4.65 -17.62
N ASP A 268 22.86 -5.32 -18.77
CA ASP A 268 22.48 -6.74 -18.93
C ASP A 268 23.24 -7.64 -17.94
N TYR A 269 24.51 -7.34 -17.69
CA TYR A 269 25.32 -8.02 -16.67
C TYR A 269 24.79 -7.80 -15.25
N LEU A 270 24.35 -6.59 -14.89
CA LEU A 270 23.80 -6.31 -13.57
C LEU A 270 22.47 -7.03 -13.33
N ILE A 271 21.57 -7.04 -14.32
CA ILE A 271 20.27 -7.73 -14.24
C ILE A 271 20.45 -9.25 -14.10
N SER A 272 21.34 -9.84 -14.91
CA SER A 272 21.63 -11.27 -14.82
C SER A 272 22.24 -11.66 -13.47
N LYS A 273 23.14 -10.84 -12.92
CA LYS A 273 23.76 -11.09 -11.61
C LYS A 273 22.77 -10.96 -10.45
N GLU A 274 21.79 -10.05 -10.52
CA GLU A 274 20.71 -9.94 -9.54
C GLU A 274 19.88 -11.23 -9.47
N SER A 275 19.52 -11.81 -10.62
CA SER A 275 18.79 -13.07 -10.67
C SER A 275 19.56 -14.26 -10.06
N GLN A 276 20.89 -14.29 -10.26
CA GLN A 276 21.77 -15.30 -9.66
C GLN A 276 21.83 -15.15 -8.14
N CYS A 277 22.00 -13.91 -7.65
CA CYS A 277 22.07 -13.62 -6.22
C CYS A 277 20.77 -14.01 -5.49
N ASN A 278 19.60 -13.80 -6.12
CA ASN A 278 18.32 -14.24 -5.56
C ASN A 278 18.23 -15.77 -5.43
N SER A 279 18.74 -16.52 -6.42
CA SER A 279 18.79 -17.98 -6.34
C SER A 279 19.73 -18.48 -5.24
N GLU A 280 20.89 -17.83 -5.06
CA GLU A 280 21.84 -18.17 -4.00
C GLU A 280 21.27 -17.86 -2.62
N ARG A 281 20.57 -16.73 -2.45
CA ARG A 281 19.92 -16.36 -1.18
C ARG A 281 18.83 -17.35 -0.77
N ALA A 282 18.01 -17.81 -1.71
CA ALA A 282 16.98 -18.82 -1.43
C ALA A 282 17.58 -20.15 -0.96
N LYS A 283 18.75 -20.55 -1.49
CA LYS A 283 19.48 -21.73 -1.03
C LYS A 283 20.00 -21.55 0.40
N GLU A 284 20.62 -20.40 0.69
CA GLU A 284 21.15 -20.07 2.02
C GLU A 284 20.04 -20.08 3.09
N GLU A 285 18.89 -19.47 2.79
CA GLU A 285 17.73 -19.42 3.70
C GLU A 285 17.16 -20.82 3.98
N ALA A 286 17.08 -21.68 2.96
CA ALA A 286 16.68 -23.08 3.13
C ALA A 286 17.68 -23.84 4.02
N SER A 287 18.99 -23.73 3.74
CA SER A 287 20.04 -24.36 4.54
C SER A 287 20.01 -23.91 6.00
N GLN A 288 19.84 -22.61 6.27
CA GLN A 288 19.73 -22.10 7.64
C GLN A 288 18.49 -22.63 8.38
N SER A 289 17.39 -22.87 7.67
CA SER A 289 16.17 -23.41 8.27
C SER A 289 16.35 -24.87 8.71
N PHE A 290 17.00 -25.69 7.88
CA PHE A 290 17.34 -27.06 8.24
C PHE A 290 18.37 -27.13 9.38
N GLU A 291 19.36 -26.24 9.41
CA GLU A 291 20.36 -26.19 10.50
C GLU A 291 19.70 -25.94 11.86
N LYS A 292 18.68 -25.08 11.92
CA LYS A 292 17.89 -24.85 13.15
C LYS A 292 17.15 -26.11 13.60
N LEU A 293 16.55 -26.86 12.66
CA LEU A 293 15.88 -28.12 12.97
C LEU A 293 16.86 -29.16 13.51
N TYR A 294 18.04 -29.28 12.88
CA TYR A 294 19.11 -30.17 13.36
C TYR A 294 19.53 -29.83 14.79
N HIS A 295 19.70 -28.54 15.10
CA HIS A 295 20.06 -28.11 16.45
C HIS A 295 19.01 -28.53 17.50
N VAL A 296 17.72 -28.33 17.21
CA VAL A 296 16.62 -28.73 18.12
C VAL A 296 16.60 -30.24 18.32
N LEU A 297 16.75 -31.02 17.24
CA LEU A 297 16.79 -32.49 17.32
C LEU A 297 17.98 -32.99 18.13
N GLU A 298 19.17 -32.41 17.92
CA GLU A 298 20.36 -32.80 18.68
C GLU A 298 20.25 -32.43 20.16
N GLU A 299 19.66 -31.27 20.47
CA GLU A 299 19.40 -30.88 21.86
C GLU A 299 18.47 -31.88 22.56
N LYS A 300 17.35 -32.27 21.91
CA LYS A 300 16.40 -33.25 22.45
C LYS A 300 17.03 -34.62 22.66
N LYS A 301 17.80 -35.11 21.68
CA LYS A 301 18.58 -36.35 21.80
C LYS A 301 19.54 -36.28 22.97
N SER A 302 20.29 -35.19 23.12
CA SER A 302 21.24 -35.01 24.22
C SER A 302 20.55 -35.01 25.59
N ALA A 303 19.36 -34.41 25.69
CA ALA A 303 18.58 -34.36 26.92
C ALA A 303 18.08 -35.74 27.33
N ALA A 304 17.56 -36.53 26.37
CA ALA A 304 17.12 -37.91 26.63
C ALA A 304 18.28 -38.79 27.13
N LEU A 305 19.45 -38.72 26.48
CA LEU A 305 20.63 -39.47 26.91
C LEU A 305 21.11 -39.06 28.30
N ARG A 306 21.10 -37.76 28.63
CA ARG A 306 21.45 -37.28 29.97
C ARG A 306 20.49 -37.81 31.04
N ALA A 307 19.19 -37.88 30.76
CA ALA A 307 18.20 -38.41 31.70
C ALA A 307 18.42 -39.91 31.97
N ILE A 308 18.75 -40.70 30.93
CA ILE A 308 19.07 -42.11 31.06
C ILE A 308 20.33 -42.30 31.91
N GLU A 309 21.40 -41.55 31.63
CA GLU A 309 22.66 -41.65 32.37
C GLU A 309 22.49 -41.22 33.84
N ALA A 310 21.70 -40.18 34.11
CA ALA A 310 21.38 -39.74 35.47
C ALA A 310 20.60 -40.81 36.26
N SER A 311 19.59 -41.44 35.62
CA SER A 311 18.83 -42.54 36.22
C SER A 311 19.72 -43.75 36.52
N LYS A 312 20.60 -44.11 35.58
CA LYS A 312 21.59 -45.17 35.76
C LYS A 312 22.53 -44.89 36.94
N ASN A 313 23.08 -43.67 37.03
CA ASN A 313 23.98 -43.29 38.10
C ASN A 313 23.29 -43.32 39.47
N LEU A 314 22.06 -42.81 39.57
CA LEU A 314 21.28 -42.86 40.80
C LEU A 314 20.99 -44.31 41.26
N ARG A 315 20.70 -45.22 40.32
CA ARG A 315 20.50 -46.64 40.63
C ARG A 315 21.80 -47.30 41.08
N LEU A 316 22.93 -46.99 40.43
CA LEU A 316 24.25 -47.47 40.83
C LEU A 316 24.61 -47.00 42.24
N GLU A 317 24.35 -45.73 42.57
CA GLU A 317 24.60 -45.18 43.90
C GLU A 317 23.77 -45.92 44.96
N LYS A 318 22.47 -46.12 44.73
CA LYS A 318 21.62 -46.90 45.64
C LYS A 318 22.11 -48.33 45.86
N LEU A 319 22.56 -48.99 44.79
CA LEU A 319 23.10 -50.36 44.88
C LEU A 319 24.46 -50.38 45.61
N GLN A 320 25.31 -49.37 45.42
CA GLN A 320 26.57 -49.25 46.14
C GLN A 320 26.34 -49.05 47.64
N THR A 321 25.46 -48.13 48.03
CA THR A 321 25.08 -47.94 49.44
C THR A 321 24.52 -49.22 50.04
N GLN A 322 23.67 -49.94 49.30
CA GLN A 322 23.13 -51.21 49.76
C GLN A 322 24.22 -52.29 49.92
N ALA A 323 25.23 -52.31 49.05
CA ALA A 323 26.36 -53.24 49.17
C ALA A 323 27.22 -52.91 50.39
N GLU A 324 27.45 -51.63 50.68
CA GLU A 324 28.16 -51.17 51.88
C GLU A 324 27.40 -51.53 53.17
N GLU A 325 26.08 -51.34 53.20
CA GLU A 325 25.23 -51.78 54.33
C GLU A 325 25.34 -53.29 54.56
N TYR A 326 25.25 -54.08 53.48
CA TYR A 326 25.37 -55.53 53.57
C TYR A 326 26.77 -55.97 54.04
N GLN A 327 27.82 -55.29 53.55
CA GLN A 327 29.19 -55.52 53.99
C GLN A 327 29.37 -55.20 55.48
N GLY A 328 28.79 -54.10 55.97
CA GLY A 328 28.78 -53.77 57.40
C GLY A 328 27.97 -54.77 58.25
N LEU A 329 26.89 -55.34 57.71
CA LEU A 329 26.21 -56.46 58.36
C LEU A 329 27.10 -57.70 58.45
N LEU A 330 27.86 -58.01 57.40
CA LEU A 330 28.80 -59.15 57.34
C LEU A 330 30.02 -58.99 58.25
N GLU A 331 30.45 -57.76 58.58
CA GLU A 331 31.49 -57.54 59.59
C GLU A 331 31.09 -58.04 60.98
N ASN A 332 29.79 -58.27 61.23
CA ASN A 332 29.30 -59.03 62.38
C ASN A 332 29.58 -60.55 62.30
N ASN A 333 30.34 -61.05 61.32
CA ASN A 333 30.76 -62.46 61.26
C ASN A 333 31.48 -62.93 62.53
N GLY A 334 32.15 -62.01 63.25
CA GLY A 334 32.71 -62.27 64.57
C GLY A 334 31.67 -62.75 65.60
N LEU A 335 30.39 -62.38 65.42
CA LEU A 335 29.27 -62.84 66.26
C LEU A 335 28.99 -64.33 66.10
N VAL A 336 29.14 -64.88 64.89
CA VAL A 336 28.96 -66.32 64.64
C VAL A 336 30.11 -67.10 65.28
N GLY A 337 31.35 -66.64 65.12
CA GLY A 337 32.51 -67.23 65.81
C GLY A 337 32.40 -67.13 67.33
N TYR A 338 31.98 -65.97 67.85
CA TYR A 338 31.71 -65.78 69.28
C TYR A 338 30.59 -66.70 69.79
N ALA A 339 29.52 -66.87 69.01
CA ALA A 339 28.44 -67.78 69.36
C ALA A 339 28.91 -69.24 69.41
N GLN A 340 29.74 -69.66 68.45
CA GLN A 340 30.34 -71.00 68.44
C GLN A 340 31.25 -71.24 69.65
N GLU A 341 31.94 -70.21 70.14
CA GLU A 341 32.79 -70.31 71.34
C GLU A 341 31.95 -70.37 72.63
N VAL A 342 30.91 -69.54 72.75
CA VAL A 342 29.97 -69.57 73.89
C VAL A 342 29.28 -70.94 74.02
N LEU A 343 29.02 -71.63 72.90
CA LEU A 343 28.44 -72.97 72.90
C LEU A 343 29.35 -74.06 73.48
N LYS A 344 30.65 -73.80 73.66
CA LYS A 344 31.61 -74.72 74.29
C LYS A 344 31.68 -74.55 75.81
N GLU A 345 31.01 -73.56 76.37
CA GLU A 345 31.00 -73.30 77.81
C GLU A 345 30.41 -74.48 78.58
N THR A 346 31.06 -74.86 79.67
CA THR A 346 30.70 -76.05 80.46
C THR A 346 29.93 -75.71 81.72
N ASP A 347 30.05 -74.48 82.24
CA ASP A 347 29.28 -74.02 83.40
C ASP A 347 27.87 -73.52 82.99
N PRO A 348 26.78 -74.11 83.51
CA PRO A 348 25.42 -73.71 83.14
C PRO A 348 25.06 -72.26 83.47
N SER A 349 25.61 -71.68 84.54
CA SER A 349 25.27 -70.32 84.97
C SER A 349 25.93 -69.27 84.10
N CYS A 350 27.23 -69.44 83.81
CA CYS A 350 28.00 -68.61 82.88
C CYS A 350 27.46 -68.70 81.44
N PHE A 351 27.05 -69.90 81.02
CA PHE A 351 26.42 -70.10 79.72
C PHE A 351 25.11 -69.31 79.60
N VAL A 352 24.18 -69.46 80.53
CA VAL A 352 22.86 -68.82 80.46
C VAL A 352 22.97 -67.28 80.48
N GLN A 353 23.89 -66.74 81.28
CA GLN A 353 24.13 -65.29 81.34
C GLN A 353 24.54 -64.72 79.98
N THR A 354 25.46 -65.40 79.28
CA THR A 354 26.01 -64.94 77.99
C THR A 354 25.07 -65.27 76.83
N ALA A 355 24.45 -66.45 76.85
CA ALA A 355 23.55 -66.95 75.81
C ALA A 355 22.33 -66.05 75.62
N LYS A 356 21.75 -65.49 76.69
CA LYS A 356 20.59 -64.58 76.58
C LYS A 356 20.94 -63.29 75.84
N GLN A 357 22.09 -62.68 76.15
CA GLN A 357 22.53 -61.46 75.48
C GLN A 357 22.93 -61.71 74.02
N LEU A 358 23.57 -62.85 73.77
CA LEU A 358 23.93 -63.30 72.43
C LEU A 358 22.71 -63.60 71.57
N HIS A 359 21.68 -64.24 72.12
CA HIS A 359 20.45 -64.58 71.40
C HIS A 359 19.75 -63.32 70.85
N VAL A 360 19.64 -62.25 71.66
CA VAL A 360 19.06 -60.98 71.21
C VAL A 360 19.87 -60.34 70.08
N ARG A 361 21.22 -60.42 70.15
CA ARG A 361 22.10 -59.89 69.09
C ARG A 361 21.96 -60.69 67.79
N ILE A 362 21.92 -62.02 67.86
CA ILE A 362 21.74 -62.90 66.69
C ILE A 362 20.35 -62.71 66.09
N GLN A 363 19.31 -62.62 66.92
CA GLN A 363 17.95 -62.39 66.44
C GLN A 363 17.84 -61.05 65.69
N LYS A 364 18.39 -59.97 66.25
CA LYS A 364 18.41 -58.65 65.61
C LYS A 364 19.17 -58.66 64.28
N ALA A 365 20.32 -59.34 64.22
CA ALA A 365 21.08 -59.50 62.97
C ALA A 365 20.29 -60.32 61.92
N THR A 366 19.63 -61.40 62.36
CA THR A 366 18.83 -62.28 61.50
C THR A 366 17.59 -61.58 60.94
N GLU A 367 16.93 -60.74 61.74
CA GLU A 367 15.78 -59.94 61.31
C GLU A 367 16.19 -58.92 60.23
N SER A 368 17.31 -58.22 60.41
CA SER A 368 17.84 -57.29 59.40
C SER A 368 18.19 -57.97 58.07
N LEU A 369 18.74 -59.19 58.11
CA LEU A 369 19.02 -60.01 56.92
C LEU A 369 17.74 -60.46 56.21
N LYS A 370 16.69 -60.83 56.94
CA LYS A 370 15.40 -61.25 56.37
C LYS A 370 14.65 -60.11 55.68
N SER A 371 14.86 -58.86 56.10
CA SER A 371 14.25 -57.68 55.48
C SER A 371 14.98 -57.15 54.25
N PHE A 372 16.15 -57.69 53.90
CA PHE A 372 16.97 -57.18 52.80
C PHE A 372 16.34 -57.48 51.44
N ARG A 373 16.06 -56.45 50.65
CA ARG A 373 15.52 -56.53 49.27
C ARG A 373 16.30 -55.61 48.35
N PRO A 374 16.47 -55.91 47.05
CA PRO A 374 17.16 -55.04 46.11
C PRO A 374 16.61 -53.61 46.10
N ALA A 375 17.49 -52.61 46.20
CA ALA A 375 17.13 -51.19 46.31
C ALA A 375 16.80 -50.52 44.95
N ALA A 376 17.00 -51.25 43.84
CA ALA A 376 16.73 -50.76 42.50
C ALA A 376 16.25 -51.89 41.58
N GLU A 377 15.37 -51.55 40.65
CA GLU A 377 14.92 -52.41 39.55
C GLU A 377 15.95 -52.42 38.41
N THR A 378 16.01 -53.52 37.66
CA THR A 378 17.01 -53.75 36.60
C THR A 378 16.61 -53.21 35.23
N THR A 379 15.37 -52.76 35.05
CA THR A 379 14.79 -52.44 33.75
C THR A 379 14.70 -50.93 33.51
N PHE A 380 14.92 -50.50 32.26
CA PHE A 380 14.77 -49.11 31.80
C PHE A 380 13.51 -48.95 30.93
N GLU A 381 12.48 -49.76 31.19
CA GLU A 381 11.26 -49.85 30.36
C GLU A 381 10.48 -48.52 30.25
N ASP A 382 10.72 -47.58 31.17
CA ASP A 382 10.13 -46.23 31.14
C ASP A 382 10.81 -45.25 30.13
N PHE A 383 11.94 -45.61 29.53
CA PHE A 383 12.72 -44.74 28.63
C PHE A 383 12.52 -45.07 27.13
N VAL A 384 11.27 -45.23 26.70
CA VAL A 384 10.92 -45.43 25.29
C VAL A 384 10.62 -44.08 24.64
N VAL A 385 11.41 -43.69 23.64
CA VAL A 385 11.17 -42.48 22.84
C VAL A 385 10.37 -42.87 21.60
N ASP A 386 9.11 -42.44 21.54
CA ASP A 386 8.27 -42.55 20.34
C ASP A 386 8.55 -41.36 19.41
N VAL A 387 9.01 -41.66 18.19
CA VAL A 387 9.34 -40.67 17.15
C VAL A 387 8.38 -40.69 15.97
N ALA A 388 7.38 -41.59 15.96
CA ALA A 388 6.57 -41.86 14.77
C ALA A 388 5.81 -40.63 14.27
N LYS A 389 5.25 -39.83 15.19
CA LYS A 389 4.53 -38.59 14.83
C LYS A 389 5.47 -37.51 14.29
N GLN A 390 6.69 -37.43 14.81
CA GLN A 390 7.69 -36.44 14.41
C GLN A 390 8.26 -36.79 13.04
N GLU A 391 8.43 -38.08 12.74
CA GLU A 391 8.81 -38.55 11.40
C GLU A 391 7.73 -38.25 10.35
N GLU A 392 6.44 -38.38 10.70
CA GLU A 392 5.32 -37.99 9.83
C GLU A 392 5.34 -36.48 9.56
N ILE A 393 5.44 -35.65 10.60
CA ILE A 393 5.50 -34.18 10.46
C ILE A 393 6.74 -33.72 9.67
N LEU A 394 7.90 -34.38 9.86
CA LEU A 394 9.10 -34.08 9.10
C LEU A 394 9.02 -34.60 7.65
N GLY A 395 8.28 -35.69 7.40
CA GLY A 395 8.02 -36.23 6.06
C GLY A 395 7.12 -35.32 5.23
N ASP A 396 6.21 -34.58 5.88
CA ASP A 396 5.34 -33.58 5.25
C ASP A 396 6.06 -32.25 4.95
N LEU A 397 7.37 -32.13 5.24
CA LEU A 397 8.16 -30.94 4.89
C LEU A 397 8.32 -30.83 3.36
N SER A 398 7.38 -30.16 2.71
CA SER A 398 7.50 -29.74 1.33
C SER A 398 8.08 -28.32 1.24
N PHE A 399 8.77 -28.02 0.13
CA PHE A 399 8.88 -26.62 -0.30
C PHE A 399 7.47 -26.05 -0.36
N TYR A 400 7.32 -24.80 0.07
CA TYR A 400 6.04 -24.10 0.12
C TYR A 400 5.24 -24.38 -1.18
N SER A 401 4.22 -25.22 -1.07
CA SER A 401 3.25 -25.38 -2.15
C SER A 401 2.49 -24.07 -2.15
N ASN A 402 2.71 -23.27 -3.20
CA ASN A 402 2.14 -21.95 -3.32
C ASN A 402 0.62 -22.05 -3.41
N GLU A 403 -0.07 -22.15 -2.27
CA GLU A 403 -1.50 -21.91 -2.20
C GLU A 403 -1.71 -20.46 -2.64
N ILE A 404 -2.32 -20.31 -3.82
CA ILE A 404 -2.59 -19.01 -4.42
C ILE A 404 -3.79 -18.44 -3.65
N PRO A 405 -3.65 -17.30 -2.95
CA PRO A 405 -4.81 -16.66 -2.33
C PRO A 405 -5.81 -16.27 -3.41
N GLU A 406 -7.10 -16.47 -3.14
CA GLU A 406 -8.19 -16.12 -4.05
C GLU A 406 -8.98 -14.94 -3.47
N ILE A 407 -9.18 -13.91 -4.29
CA ILE A 407 -10.04 -12.78 -3.92
C ILE A 407 -11.49 -13.27 -3.85
N ASN A 408 -12.11 -13.07 -2.69
CA ASN A 408 -13.50 -13.39 -2.44
C ASN A 408 -14.36 -12.23 -2.97
N GLU A 409 -15.06 -12.48 -4.08
CA GLU A 409 -15.91 -11.48 -4.75
C GLU A 409 -17.17 -11.13 -3.94
N GLU A 410 -17.65 -12.00 -3.05
CA GLU A 410 -18.83 -11.73 -2.22
C GLU A 410 -18.52 -10.81 -1.03
N GLN A 411 -17.31 -10.96 -0.47
CA GLN A 411 -16.83 -10.14 0.64
C GLN A 411 -16.15 -8.85 0.17
N SER A 412 -15.66 -8.82 -1.09
CA SER A 412 -15.04 -7.63 -1.66
C SER A 412 -16.09 -6.66 -2.19
N LYS A 413 -16.04 -5.40 -1.76
CA LYS A 413 -17.05 -4.38 -2.10
C LYS A 413 -16.39 -3.03 -2.36
N ILE A 414 -16.95 -2.27 -3.31
CA ILE A 414 -16.56 -0.88 -3.58
C ILE A 414 -17.78 0.02 -3.41
N TYR A 415 -17.66 1.00 -2.51
CA TYR A 415 -18.65 2.05 -2.34
C TYR A 415 -17.95 3.41 -2.20
N ASN A 416 -17.79 3.96 -1.00
CA ASN A 416 -16.96 5.16 -0.75
C ASN A 416 -15.45 4.84 -0.76
N GLN A 417 -15.08 3.59 -0.47
CA GLN A 417 -13.74 3.04 -0.52
C GLN A 417 -13.83 1.62 -1.12
N ALA A 418 -12.69 0.98 -1.40
CA ALA A 418 -12.66 -0.42 -1.83
C ALA A 418 -12.18 -1.32 -0.69
N LEU A 419 -13.03 -2.23 -0.23
CA LEU A 419 -12.65 -3.34 0.65
C LEU A 419 -12.39 -4.56 -0.23
N ILE A 420 -11.15 -5.05 -0.24
CA ILE A 420 -10.76 -6.26 -0.96
C ILE A 420 -10.39 -7.32 0.07
N SER A 421 -11.07 -8.47 0.00
CA SER A 421 -10.87 -9.60 0.91
C SER A 421 -10.49 -10.84 0.12
N TRP A 422 -9.60 -11.67 0.67
CA TRP A 422 -9.13 -12.89 0.04
C TRP A 422 -8.97 -14.03 1.04
N GLU A 423 -9.08 -15.25 0.54
CA GLU A 423 -8.95 -16.47 1.33
C GLU A 423 -7.89 -17.38 0.70
N CYS A 424 -7.17 -18.13 1.52
CA CYS A 424 -6.26 -19.17 1.05
C CYS A 424 -7.02 -20.50 1.01
N PRO A 425 -7.09 -21.19 -0.15
CA PRO A 425 -7.73 -22.49 -0.25
C PRO A 425 -6.83 -23.56 0.41
N GLY A 426 -6.88 -23.65 1.75
CA GLY A 426 -6.07 -24.57 2.55
C GLY A 426 -6.39 -24.53 4.04
N LYS A 427 -6.02 -25.58 4.77
CA LYS A 427 -6.29 -25.72 6.22
C LYS A 427 -5.33 -24.95 7.13
N ALA A 428 -4.30 -24.31 6.58
CA ALA A 428 -3.31 -23.55 7.35
C ALA A 428 -3.00 -22.23 6.67
N ASP A 429 -3.01 -21.13 7.44
CA ASP A 429 -2.48 -19.85 6.99
C ASP A 429 -1.00 -19.99 6.67
N SER A 430 -0.72 -20.09 5.37
CA SER A 430 0.58 -20.45 4.87
C SER A 430 1.47 -19.21 4.70
N ALA A 431 0.89 -18.03 4.43
CA ALA A 431 1.61 -16.78 4.19
C ALA A 431 1.75 -15.88 5.43
N ASP A 432 2.97 -15.37 5.67
CA ASP A 432 3.23 -14.38 6.72
C ASP A 432 2.71 -12.99 6.32
N THR A 433 2.74 -12.70 5.02
CA THR A 433 2.36 -11.41 4.44
C THR A 433 1.75 -11.60 3.05
N TYR A 434 0.81 -10.74 2.69
CA TYR A 434 0.21 -10.67 1.37
C TYR A 434 0.67 -9.43 0.62
N ILE A 435 0.73 -9.51 -0.69
CA ILE A 435 0.95 -8.36 -1.56
C ILE A 435 -0.30 -8.22 -2.43
N LEU A 436 -1.03 -7.13 -2.23
CA LEU A 436 -2.17 -6.74 -3.04
C LEU A 436 -1.69 -5.74 -4.10
N GLU A 437 -1.91 -6.07 -5.35
CA GLU A 437 -1.68 -5.18 -6.47
C GLU A 437 -3.01 -4.75 -7.08
N TYR A 438 -3.10 -3.48 -7.46
CA TYR A 438 -4.23 -2.97 -8.21
C TYR A 438 -3.80 -1.97 -9.27
N GLN A 439 -4.56 -1.97 -10.37
CA GLN A 439 -4.34 -1.10 -11.52
C GLN A 439 -5.65 -0.52 -12.02
N LYS A 440 -5.63 0.76 -12.42
CA LYS A 440 -6.76 1.40 -13.10
C LYS A 440 -6.77 0.94 -14.56
N LEU A 441 -7.89 0.38 -15.02
CA LEU A 441 -8.12 0.00 -16.40
C LEU A 441 -8.58 1.25 -17.17
N ASN A 442 -7.64 2.00 -17.75
CA ASN A 442 -7.97 3.13 -18.61
C ASN A 442 -8.44 2.64 -19.99
N GLY A 443 -9.54 3.19 -20.49
CA GLY A 443 -9.81 3.16 -21.93
C GLY A 443 -8.76 4.00 -22.67
N GLU A 444 -7.92 3.32 -23.44
CA GLU A 444 -7.14 3.86 -24.57
C GLU A 444 -5.81 4.61 -24.32
N GLU A 445 -5.31 4.81 -23.09
CA GLU A 445 -3.95 5.40 -22.88
C GLU A 445 -2.99 4.54 -22.02
N GLU A 446 -1.88 4.13 -22.65
CA GLU A 446 -0.80 3.23 -22.14
C GLU A 446 0.04 3.82 -20.99
N SER A 447 -0.57 4.15 -19.84
CA SER A 447 0.18 4.40 -18.59
C SER A 447 -0.51 3.74 -17.40
N VAL A 448 -0.33 2.42 -17.29
CA VAL A 448 -0.85 1.59 -16.21
C VAL A 448 -0.04 1.88 -14.94
N MET A 449 -0.51 2.79 -14.09
CA MET A 449 0.07 3.00 -12.76
C MET A 449 -0.34 1.82 -11.87
N GLN A 450 0.51 0.78 -11.81
CA GLN A 450 0.36 -0.35 -10.91
C GLN A 450 0.79 0.06 -9.49
N LYS A 451 -0.14 -0.06 -8.54
CA LYS A 451 0.13 0.16 -7.12
C LYS A 451 0.19 -1.19 -6.42
N GLU A 452 1.21 -1.37 -5.58
CA GLU A 452 1.37 -2.57 -4.75
C GLU A 452 1.37 -2.17 -3.28
N ILE A 453 0.64 -2.92 -2.47
CA ILE A 453 0.54 -2.72 -1.03
C ILE A 453 0.86 -4.04 -0.34
N LYS A 454 1.77 -4.01 0.63
CA LYS A 454 2.05 -5.14 1.51
C LYS A 454 1.08 -5.13 2.69
N VAL A 455 0.45 -6.26 2.96
CA VAL A 455 -0.64 -6.42 3.93
C VAL A 455 -0.35 -7.65 4.80
N CYS A 456 -0.67 -7.61 6.10
CA CYS A 456 -0.50 -8.75 7.00
C CYS A 456 -1.83 -9.45 7.34
N SER A 457 -2.96 -8.84 6.98
CA SER A 457 -4.32 -9.36 7.12
C SER A 457 -4.81 -10.00 5.82
N LYS A 458 -5.96 -10.69 5.88
CA LYS A 458 -6.66 -11.28 4.73
C LYS A 458 -7.57 -10.31 3.98
N SER A 459 -7.62 -9.06 4.43
CA SER A 459 -8.40 -8.00 3.78
C SER A 459 -7.65 -6.68 3.84
N LYS A 460 -7.98 -5.79 2.89
CA LYS A 460 -7.43 -4.43 2.84
C LYS A 460 -8.45 -3.44 2.32
N ILE A 461 -8.51 -2.29 2.99
CA ILE A 461 -9.25 -1.11 2.53
C ILE A 461 -8.30 -0.21 1.73
N ILE A 462 -8.74 0.17 0.53
CA ILE A 462 -8.07 1.08 -0.39
C ILE A 462 -8.91 2.35 -0.52
N SER A 463 -8.28 3.48 -0.20
CA SER A 463 -8.81 4.83 -0.37
C SER A 463 -8.25 5.48 -1.64
N ASP A 464 -8.78 6.64 -2.02
CA ASP A 464 -8.28 7.47 -3.13
C ASP A 464 -8.30 6.79 -4.50
N LEU A 465 -9.37 6.03 -4.77
CA LEU A 465 -9.69 5.55 -6.11
C LEU A 465 -10.44 6.65 -6.88
N ASP A 466 -10.20 6.75 -8.18
CA ASP A 466 -10.91 7.68 -9.04
C ASP A 466 -12.36 7.21 -9.22
N ASP A 467 -13.31 8.14 -9.24
CA ASP A 467 -14.70 7.84 -9.56
C ASP A 467 -14.85 7.35 -11.02
N ASP A 468 -15.97 6.67 -11.31
CA ASP A 468 -16.36 6.16 -12.64
C ASP A 468 -15.24 5.38 -13.35
N SER A 469 -14.51 4.57 -12.60
CA SER A 469 -13.29 3.92 -13.05
C SER A 469 -13.31 2.42 -12.74
N SER A 470 -12.78 1.62 -13.67
CA SER A 470 -12.61 0.19 -13.45
C SER A 470 -11.22 -0.09 -12.90
N TYR A 471 -11.13 -0.86 -11.83
CA TYR A 471 -9.89 -1.29 -11.21
C TYR A 471 -9.79 -2.80 -11.23
N ALA A 472 -8.61 -3.29 -11.58
CA ALA A 472 -8.30 -4.70 -11.52
C ALA A 472 -7.40 -4.99 -10.32
N PHE A 473 -7.75 -6.01 -9.56
CA PHE A 473 -7.10 -6.40 -8.31
C PHE A 473 -6.55 -7.82 -8.42
N ARG A 474 -5.34 -8.04 -7.91
CA ARG A 474 -4.74 -9.38 -7.74
C ARG A 474 -3.90 -9.43 -6.49
N VAL A 475 -3.84 -10.60 -5.85
CA VAL A 475 -3.13 -10.81 -4.59
C VAL A 475 -2.19 -12.00 -4.68
N ARG A 476 -1.10 -11.97 -3.91
CA ARG A 476 -0.21 -13.13 -3.71
C ARG A 476 0.19 -13.24 -2.25
N GLY A 477 0.39 -14.48 -1.78
CA GLY A 477 0.90 -14.77 -0.44
C GLY A 477 2.41 -14.87 -0.46
N CYS A 478 3.08 -14.35 0.56
CA CYS A 478 4.52 -14.44 0.73
C CYS A 478 4.88 -14.95 2.14
N LYS A 479 5.75 -15.95 2.19
CA LYS A 479 6.35 -16.48 3.41
C LYS A 479 7.85 -16.22 3.37
N GLY A 480 8.32 -15.29 4.20
CA GLY A 480 9.69 -14.77 4.09
C GLY A 480 10.00 -14.15 2.71
N SER A 481 10.89 -14.78 1.95
CA SER A 481 11.31 -14.35 0.60
C SER A 481 10.56 -15.05 -0.54
N ILE A 482 9.82 -16.12 -0.23
CA ILE A 482 9.10 -16.94 -1.21
C ILE A 482 7.70 -16.36 -1.36
N CYS A 483 7.28 -16.10 -2.59
CA CYS A 483 5.94 -15.64 -2.91
C CYS A 483 5.24 -16.60 -3.86
N SER A 484 3.93 -16.74 -3.69
CA SER A 484 3.05 -17.45 -4.61
C SER A 484 2.95 -16.74 -5.96
N PRO A 485 2.51 -17.45 -7.01
CA PRO A 485 1.94 -16.80 -8.18
C PRO A 485 0.82 -15.84 -7.78
N TRP A 486 0.53 -14.89 -8.68
CA TRP A 486 -0.61 -13.99 -8.52
C TRP A 486 -1.93 -14.74 -8.65
N SER A 487 -2.92 -14.30 -7.87
CA SER A 487 -4.31 -14.72 -7.98
C SER A 487 -4.91 -14.39 -9.34
N ARG A 488 -6.09 -14.95 -9.61
CA ARG A 488 -6.98 -14.44 -10.66
C ARG A 488 -7.23 -12.94 -10.45
N GLU A 489 -7.29 -12.21 -11.56
CA GLU A 489 -7.57 -10.78 -11.56
C GLU A 489 -9.08 -10.56 -11.40
N VAL A 490 -9.47 -9.78 -10.40
CA VAL A 490 -10.87 -9.41 -10.16
C VAL A 490 -11.05 -7.94 -10.53
N VAL A 491 -12.01 -7.66 -11.42
CA VAL A 491 -12.31 -6.31 -11.88
C VAL A 491 -13.53 -5.77 -11.15
N LEU A 492 -13.35 -4.68 -10.42
CA LEU A 492 -14.41 -3.97 -9.73
C LEU A 492 -14.48 -2.53 -10.24
N ARG A 493 -15.66 -1.94 -10.22
CA ARG A 493 -15.88 -0.56 -10.68
C ARG A 493 -16.19 0.34 -9.50
N THR A 494 -15.61 1.53 -9.50
CA THR A 494 -15.98 2.59 -8.56
C THR A 494 -17.33 3.21 -8.94
N PRO A 495 -18.06 3.81 -7.99
CA PRO A 495 -19.28 4.53 -8.28
C PRO A 495 -19.08 5.62 -9.35
N PRO A 496 -20.12 5.95 -10.14
CA PRO A 496 -20.04 6.94 -11.23
C PRO A 496 -19.82 8.39 -10.76
N ALA A 497 -19.85 8.63 -9.44
CA ALA A 497 -19.67 9.92 -8.80
C ALA A 497 -19.29 9.73 -7.31
N PRO A 498 -18.75 10.76 -6.64
CA PRO A 498 -18.46 10.72 -5.21
C PRO A 498 -19.67 10.30 -4.37
N VAL A 499 -19.43 9.46 -3.37
CA VAL A 499 -20.49 8.98 -2.48
C VAL A 499 -21.00 10.10 -1.58
N PHE A 500 -22.30 10.34 -1.65
CA PHE A 500 -23.03 11.30 -0.84
C PHE A 500 -23.66 10.59 0.36
N SER A 501 -23.30 11.03 1.56
CA SER A 501 -23.82 10.49 2.81
C SER A 501 -24.91 11.39 3.37
N PHE A 502 -26.04 10.80 3.75
CA PHE A 502 -27.16 11.46 4.42
C PHE A 502 -27.84 10.46 5.35
N LEU A 503 -28.67 10.96 6.26
CA LEU A 503 -29.55 10.14 7.09
C LEU A 503 -31.01 10.46 6.76
N PHE A 504 -31.93 9.57 7.11
CA PHE A 504 -33.36 9.86 6.98
C PHE A 504 -33.76 11.01 7.90
N ASP A 505 -34.51 11.99 7.40
CA ASP A 505 -34.98 13.15 8.16
C ASP A 505 -36.12 12.76 9.12
N ASP A 506 -35.95 13.02 10.41
CA ASP A 506 -36.93 12.75 11.47
C ASP A 506 -37.92 13.92 11.71
N LYS A 507 -37.76 15.02 10.99
CA LYS A 507 -38.59 16.24 11.07
C LYS A 507 -39.38 16.49 9.79
N CYS A 508 -38.85 16.08 8.64
CA CYS A 508 -39.41 16.39 7.33
C CYS A 508 -39.94 15.12 6.64
N GLY A 509 -41.26 15.00 6.58
CA GLY A 509 -41.96 13.86 5.95
C GLY A 509 -42.12 12.62 6.81
N TYR A 510 -41.30 12.46 7.85
CA TYR A 510 -41.45 11.37 8.80
C TYR A 510 -42.80 11.44 9.56
N ASN A 511 -43.61 10.38 9.40
CA ASN A 511 -44.78 10.12 10.22
C ASN A 511 -44.46 8.99 11.21
N SER A 512 -44.28 9.32 12.49
CA SER A 512 -43.94 8.35 13.54
C SER A 512 -45.02 7.30 13.82
N GLU A 513 -46.25 7.50 13.33
CA GLU A 513 -47.33 6.51 13.47
C GLU A 513 -47.24 5.41 12.39
N HIS A 514 -46.64 5.72 11.24
CA HIS A 514 -46.62 4.85 10.06
C HIS A 514 -45.21 4.40 9.66
N LEU A 515 -44.18 5.17 10.01
CA LEU A 515 -42.78 4.88 9.72
C LEU A 515 -42.00 4.70 11.02
N LEU A 516 -41.16 3.68 11.07
CA LEU A 516 -40.20 3.42 12.13
C LEU A 516 -38.80 3.72 11.61
N LEU A 517 -38.13 4.69 12.22
CA LEU A 517 -36.71 4.95 11.99
C LEU A 517 -35.87 4.18 13.01
N ASN A 518 -34.77 3.58 12.55
CA ASN A 518 -33.78 3.04 13.47
C ASN A 518 -33.07 4.19 14.24
N PRO A 519 -32.45 3.90 15.41
CA PRO A 519 -31.79 4.92 16.22
C PRO A 519 -30.69 5.71 15.49
N GLU A 520 -30.05 5.08 14.51
CA GLU A 520 -28.98 5.69 13.69
C GLU A 520 -29.52 6.46 12.48
N ARG A 521 -30.83 6.42 12.23
CA ARG A 521 -31.51 7.03 11.07
C ARG A 521 -30.97 6.58 9.70
N THR A 522 -30.39 5.39 9.64
CA THR A 522 -29.88 4.72 8.43
C THR A 522 -30.88 3.75 7.81
N SER A 523 -31.97 3.41 8.51
CA SER A 523 -33.04 2.58 7.97
C SER A 523 -34.42 3.08 8.36
N VAL A 524 -35.37 2.93 7.44
CA VAL A 524 -36.78 3.24 7.63
C VAL A 524 -37.62 2.01 7.29
N GLU A 525 -38.54 1.66 8.18
CA GLU A 525 -39.50 0.58 7.98
C GLU A 525 -40.92 1.14 8.05
N SER A 526 -41.77 0.73 7.12
CA SER A 526 -43.19 1.04 7.15
C SER A 526 -43.89 0.09 8.12
N MET A 527 -44.40 0.66 9.21
CA MET A 527 -45.33 0.02 10.12
C MET A 527 -46.69 -0.02 9.43
N ALA A 528 -46.86 -0.92 8.45
CA ALA A 528 -48.19 -1.33 8.03
C ALA A 528 -48.85 -2.07 9.21
N GLY A 529 -49.41 -1.30 10.14
CA GLY A 529 -49.95 -1.82 11.36
C GLY A 529 -51.07 -2.82 11.05
N PHE A 530 -51.19 -3.81 11.92
CA PHE A 530 -52.36 -4.70 12.04
C PHE A 530 -53.73 -3.99 11.82
N PRO A 531 -53.94 -2.69 12.12
CA PRO A 531 -55.16 -1.95 11.77
C PRO A 531 -55.45 -1.79 10.26
N LEU A 532 -54.44 -1.67 9.38
CA LEU A 532 -54.63 -1.63 7.92
C LEU A 532 -55.07 -2.99 7.36
N LEU A 533 -54.55 -4.08 7.93
CA LEU A 533 -54.97 -5.44 7.60
C LEU A 533 -56.38 -5.76 8.13
N LEU A 534 -56.72 -5.32 9.35
CA LEU A 534 -58.05 -5.49 9.94
C LEU A 534 -59.12 -4.59 9.29
N GLY A 535 -58.74 -3.42 8.75
CA GLY A 535 -59.63 -2.57 7.96
C GLY A 535 -60.05 -3.19 6.62
N SER A 536 -59.26 -4.13 6.09
CA SER A 536 -59.60 -4.86 4.86
C SER A 536 -60.71 -5.90 5.05
N GLU A 537 -60.91 -6.40 6.27
CA GLU A 537 -61.96 -7.38 6.60
C GLU A 537 -63.33 -6.74 6.91
N ARG A 538 -63.38 -5.41 7.13
CA ARG A 538 -64.61 -4.67 7.41
C ARG A 538 -64.76 -3.48 6.47
N MET A 539 -65.52 -3.69 5.39
CA MET A 539 -66.47 -2.76 4.74
C MET A 539 -66.21 -2.47 3.26
N GLN A 540 -67.28 -2.63 2.49
CA GLN A 540 -67.61 -1.80 1.33
C GLN A 540 -67.43 -0.33 1.72
N VAL A 541 -66.33 0.30 1.28
CA VAL A 541 -66.07 1.74 0.99
C VAL A 541 -64.55 1.89 0.99
N GLY A 542 -63.99 2.46 -0.09
CA GLY A 542 -62.57 2.38 -0.44
C GLY A 542 -61.57 2.76 0.66
N CYS A 543 -60.74 1.81 1.08
CA CYS A 543 -59.51 2.06 1.82
C CYS A 543 -58.42 2.48 0.82
N TYR A 544 -58.05 3.76 0.85
CA TYR A 544 -56.98 4.33 0.06
C TYR A 544 -55.63 3.89 0.65
N THR A 545 -54.81 3.17 -0.11
CA THR A 545 -53.42 2.88 0.27
C THR A 545 -52.62 4.17 0.18
N THR A 546 -52.36 4.81 1.33
CA THR A 546 -51.54 6.01 1.44
C THR A 546 -50.06 5.68 1.21
N LEU A 547 -49.35 6.58 0.52
CA LEU A 547 -47.90 6.54 0.40
C LEU A 547 -47.30 7.34 1.56
N ASP A 548 -46.46 6.70 2.36
CA ASP A 548 -45.72 7.37 3.42
C ASP A 548 -44.35 7.81 2.88
N TYR A 549 -44.09 9.11 2.90
CA TYR A 549 -42.91 9.70 2.27
C TYR A 549 -41.85 10.06 3.31
N ILE A 550 -40.58 9.88 2.97
CA ILE A 550 -39.45 10.30 3.80
C ILE A 550 -38.31 10.78 2.91
N ILE A 551 -37.58 11.78 3.37
CA ILE A 551 -36.45 12.37 2.63
C ILE A 551 -35.15 12.24 3.42
N GLY A 552 -34.03 12.47 2.74
CA GLY A 552 -32.75 12.69 3.40
C GLY A 552 -32.70 14.03 4.14
N ASP A 553 -31.95 14.08 5.23
CA ASP A 553 -31.71 15.27 6.05
C ASP A 553 -30.80 16.32 5.38
N THR A 554 -30.06 15.89 4.36
CA THR A 554 -29.06 16.69 3.66
C THR A 554 -29.44 16.83 2.18
N GLY A 555 -29.41 18.06 1.68
CA GLY A 555 -29.74 18.39 0.30
C GLY A 555 -28.51 18.65 -0.57
N ILE A 556 -28.67 18.41 -1.86
CA ILE A 556 -27.65 18.56 -2.90
C ILE A 556 -28.01 19.78 -3.77
N ALA A 557 -27.07 20.72 -3.91
CA ALA A 557 -27.30 21.93 -4.69
C ALA A 557 -26.54 21.95 -6.03
N LYS A 558 -25.38 21.30 -6.12
CA LYS A 558 -24.47 21.31 -7.28
C LYS A 558 -23.59 20.06 -7.30
N GLY A 559 -23.02 19.78 -8.46
CA GLY A 559 -22.12 18.65 -8.67
C GLY A 559 -22.85 17.33 -8.91
N LYS A 560 -22.04 16.29 -9.10
CA LYS A 560 -22.47 14.92 -9.33
C LYS A 560 -22.26 14.09 -8.06
N HIS A 561 -23.28 13.35 -7.64
CA HIS A 561 -23.30 12.64 -6.36
C HIS A 561 -23.93 11.26 -6.51
N PHE A 562 -23.42 10.27 -5.79
CA PHE A 562 -23.95 8.91 -5.79
C PHE A 562 -24.31 8.42 -4.39
N TRP A 563 -25.41 7.71 -4.22
CA TRP A 563 -25.71 6.99 -2.97
C TRP A 563 -26.38 5.66 -3.27
N ALA A 564 -26.20 4.69 -2.38
CA ALA A 564 -26.78 3.36 -2.53
C ALA A 564 -27.62 2.97 -1.31
N PHE A 565 -28.57 2.06 -1.54
CA PHE A 565 -29.48 1.55 -0.51
C PHE A 565 -30.03 0.17 -0.92
N ARG A 566 -30.53 -0.56 0.07
CA ARG A 566 -31.17 -1.86 -0.07
C ARG A 566 -32.65 -1.74 0.26
N VAL A 567 -33.47 -2.49 -0.47
CA VAL A 567 -34.90 -2.63 -0.20
C VAL A 567 -35.17 -4.07 0.20
N GLU A 568 -35.80 -4.26 1.35
CA GLU A 568 -36.06 -5.59 1.87
C GLU A 568 -36.96 -6.41 0.95
N ALA A 569 -36.69 -7.70 0.83
CA ALA A 569 -37.34 -8.56 -0.15
C ALA A 569 -38.85 -8.73 0.08
N TYR A 570 -39.33 -8.51 1.31
CA TYR A 570 -40.75 -8.54 1.68
C TYR A 570 -41.48 -7.21 1.39
N SER A 571 -40.76 -6.17 0.95
CA SER A 571 -41.35 -4.87 0.66
C SER A 571 -42.36 -4.97 -0.48
N TYR A 572 -43.59 -4.49 -0.22
CA TYR A 572 -44.67 -4.51 -1.19
C TYR A 572 -44.37 -3.56 -2.36
N LEU A 573 -44.35 -2.25 -2.08
CA LEU A 573 -44.00 -1.21 -3.05
C LEU A 573 -43.22 -0.08 -2.37
N VAL A 574 -42.07 0.28 -2.93
CA VAL A 574 -41.23 1.40 -2.51
C VAL A 574 -40.91 2.25 -3.74
N LYS A 575 -41.17 3.55 -3.67
CA LYS A 575 -40.77 4.51 -4.68
C LYS A 575 -39.52 5.25 -4.24
N VAL A 576 -38.55 5.42 -5.13
CA VAL A 576 -37.23 5.97 -4.82
C VAL A 576 -36.77 6.96 -5.87
N GLY A 577 -36.09 8.03 -5.46
CA GLY A 577 -35.59 9.05 -6.37
C GLY A 577 -35.24 10.34 -5.65
N VAL A 578 -35.54 11.48 -6.27
CA VAL A 578 -35.18 12.81 -5.75
C VAL A 578 -36.35 13.79 -5.77
N VAL A 579 -36.31 14.77 -4.85
CA VAL A 579 -37.29 15.85 -4.75
C VAL A 579 -36.59 17.21 -4.64
N SER A 580 -37.11 18.22 -5.36
CA SER A 580 -36.66 19.60 -5.21
C SER A 580 -37.32 20.27 -4.01
N SER A 581 -36.56 21.04 -3.23
CA SER A 581 -37.03 21.93 -2.15
C SER A 581 -38.25 22.78 -2.54
N ASN A 582 -38.30 23.26 -3.78
CA ASN A 582 -39.43 24.03 -4.32
C ASN A 582 -40.75 23.23 -4.39
N LYS A 583 -40.64 21.89 -4.43
CA LYS A 583 -41.76 20.94 -4.55
C LYS A 583 -42.03 20.17 -3.26
N ILE A 584 -41.15 20.23 -2.25
CA ILE A 584 -41.33 19.55 -0.95
C ILE A 584 -42.62 20.01 -0.23
N GLN A 585 -43.00 21.29 -0.30
CA GLN A 585 -44.24 21.74 0.35
C GLN A 585 -45.49 21.08 -0.27
N LYS A 586 -45.49 20.79 -1.58
CA LYS A 586 -46.59 20.07 -2.24
C LYS A 586 -46.65 18.60 -1.84
N LEU A 587 -45.52 18.01 -1.43
CA LEU A 587 -45.42 16.63 -0.97
C LEU A 587 -46.24 16.39 0.30
N PHE A 588 -46.09 17.26 1.30
CA PHE A 588 -46.71 17.07 2.61
C PHE A 588 -48.11 17.69 2.74
N HIS A 589 -48.52 18.55 1.79
CA HIS A 589 -49.88 19.10 1.77
C HIS A 589 -50.88 18.23 0.97
N ASN A 590 -50.41 17.40 0.02
CA ASN A 590 -51.29 16.55 -0.82
C ASN A 590 -51.60 15.17 -0.21
N THR A 591 -51.07 14.83 0.97
CA THR A 591 -51.37 13.55 1.65
C THR A 591 -52.85 13.41 2.06
N HIS A 592 -53.62 14.49 2.05
CA HIS A 592 -55.05 14.47 2.37
C HIS A 592 -56.00 14.48 1.15
N ASP A 593 -55.51 14.66 -0.07
CA ASP A 593 -56.35 14.89 -1.27
C ASP A 593 -55.95 14.03 -2.48
N VAL A 594 -55.69 12.73 -2.29
CA VAL A 594 -55.81 11.78 -3.39
C VAL A 594 -57.27 11.35 -3.49
N THR A 595 -58.11 12.23 -4.02
CA THR A 595 -59.37 11.82 -4.64
C THR A 595 -59.02 10.86 -5.78
N SER A 596 -59.26 9.57 -5.55
CA SER A 596 -59.41 8.58 -6.64
C SER A 596 -60.39 9.16 -7.68
N PRO A 597 -60.14 8.98 -8.99
CA PRO A 597 -61.16 9.29 -9.99
C PRO A 597 -62.38 8.46 -9.61
N ARG A 598 -63.47 9.12 -9.24
CA ARG A 598 -64.76 8.44 -9.13
C ARG A 598 -64.98 7.73 -10.45
N TYR A 599 -65.13 6.41 -10.40
CA TYR A 599 -65.82 5.67 -11.43
C TYR A 599 -67.27 6.18 -11.36
N GLU A 600 -67.59 7.23 -12.12
CA GLU A 600 -68.99 7.56 -12.37
C GLU A 600 -69.58 6.35 -13.09
N GLN A 601 -70.46 5.65 -12.40
CA GLN A 601 -71.40 4.77 -13.05
C GLN A 601 -72.18 5.62 -14.06
N ASP A 602 -72.28 5.06 -15.26
CA ASP A 602 -73.25 5.39 -16.31
C ASP A 602 -72.76 6.34 -17.41
N SER A 603 -72.13 5.75 -18.43
CA SER A 603 -72.33 6.10 -19.85
C SER A 603 -71.73 4.99 -20.71
N GLY A 604 -72.58 4.06 -21.15
CA GLY A 604 -72.20 3.08 -22.16
C GLY A 604 -71.81 3.79 -23.45
N HIS A 605 -70.53 3.75 -23.79
CA HIS A 605 -70.05 3.89 -25.16
C HIS A 605 -68.66 3.25 -25.29
N ASP A 606 -68.57 2.26 -26.18
CA ASP A 606 -67.32 1.68 -26.66
C ASP A 606 -66.41 2.80 -27.19
N SER A 607 -65.24 2.96 -26.57
CA SER A 607 -64.05 3.55 -27.20
C SER A 607 -62.83 3.12 -26.38
N GLY A 608 -62.19 2.05 -26.83
CA GLY A 608 -60.81 1.79 -26.47
C GLY A 608 -59.93 2.78 -27.20
N SER A 609 -59.41 3.77 -26.48
CA SER A 609 -58.17 4.48 -26.82
C SER A 609 -57.92 5.56 -25.77
N GLU A 610 -56.68 5.58 -25.28
CA GLU A 610 -55.98 6.73 -24.67
C GLU A 610 -56.48 7.13 -23.26
N ASP A 611 -55.67 6.86 -22.24
CA ASP A 611 -55.40 7.78 -21.12
C ASP A 611 -54.40 7.16 -20.14
N ALA A 612 -53.13 7.13 -20.57
CA ALA A 612 -51.98 7.10 -19.67
C ALA A 612 -51.21 8.44 -19.73
N PHE A 613 -51.92 9.54 -20.04
CA PHE A 613 -51.40 10.90 -19.95
C PHE A 613 -51.69 11.46 -18.55
N PHE A 614 -50.92 11.01 -17.57
CA PHE A 614 -50.87 11.62 -16.25
C PHE A 614 -49.40 11.74 -15.79
N ASP A 615 -48.56 12.36 -16.62
CA ASP A 615 -47.12 12.46 -16.36
C ASP A 615 -46.51 13.83 -16.72
N SER A 616 -47.20 14.91 -16.34
CA SER A 616 -46.61 16.27 -16.36
C SER A 616 -46.72 17.00 -15.02
N SER A 617 -47.31 16.37 -13.99
CA SER A 617 -47.61 16.98 -12.70
C SER A 617 -47.19 16.15 -11.48
N GLN A 618 -46.49 15.01 -11.65
CA GLN A 618 -45.91 14.34 -10.48
C GLN A 618 -44.78 15.23 -9.92
N PRO A 619 -44.80 15.61 -8.63
CA PRO A 619 -43.80 16.52 -8.07
C PRO A 619 -42.38 15.94 -7.97
N PHE A 620 -42.20 14.67 -8.35
CA PHE A 620 -41.04 13.84 -8.04
C PHE A 620 -40.61 13.04 -9.26
N THR A 621 -39.31 12.78 -9.36
CA THR A 621 -38.78 11.77 -10.28
C THR A 621 -38.51 10.52 -9.46
N LEU A 622 -39.49 9.62 -9.40
CA LEU A 622 -39.39 8.37 -8.62
C LEU A 622 -39.53 7.14 -9.53
N VAL A 623 -38.72 6.13 -9.25
CA VAL A 623 -38.85 4.78 -9.81
C VAL A 623 -39.55 3.88 -8.79
N THR A 624 -40.37 2.94 -9.26
CA THR A 624 -41.09 2.00 -8.40
C THR A 624 -40.33 0.69 -8.27
N LEU A 625 -40.16 0.22 -7.03
CA LEU A 625 -39.53 -1.03 -6.63
C LEU A 625 -40.56 -1.85 -5.86
N GLY A 626 -40.58 -3.17 -6.03
CA GLY A 626 -41.48 -4.01 -5.24
C GLY A 626 -41.64 -5.39 -5.82
N MET A 627 -42.03 -6.36 -4.98
CA MET A 627 -42.22 -7.75 -5.40
C MET A 627 -40.99 -8.33 -6.14
N LYS A 628 -39.78 -7.98 -5.69
CA LYS A 628 -38.48 -8.33 -6.31
C LYS A 628 -38.29 -7.82 -7.75
N LYS A 629 -39.00 -6.74 -8.13
CA LYS A 629 -38.94 -6.12 -9.45
C LYS A 629 -38.62 -4.63 -9.37
N PHE A 630 -37.94 -4.14 -10.40
CA PHE A 630 -37.65 -2.73 -10.68
C PHE A 630 -38.46 -2.30 -11.90
N PHE A 631 -39.26 -1.24 -11.78
CA PHE A 631 -40.20 -0.81 -12.82
C PHE A 631 -39.77 0.52 -13.45
N ILE A 632 -39.35 0.49 -14.71
CA ILE A 632 -38.96 1.68 -15.47
C ILE A 632 -40.21 2.52 -15.81
N PRO A 633 -40.27 3.81 -15.43
CA PRO A 633 -41.38 4.71 -15.76
C PRO A 633 -41.61 4.88 -17.26
N THR A 634 -42.86 5.12 -17.65
CA THR A 634 -43.27 5.44 -19.03
C THR A 634 -42.94 6.88 -19.39
N THR A 635 -41.71 7.13 -19.86
CA THR A 635 -41.32 8.42 -20.44
C THR A 635 -41.10 8.32 -21.95
N PRO A 636 -41.07 9.43 -22.71
CA PRO A 636 -40.80 9.41 -24.16
C PRO A 636 -39.46 8.75 -24.53
N ALA A 637 -38.52 8.71 -23.59
CA ALA A 637 -37.19 8.10 -23.72
C ALA A 637 -37.13 6.61 -23.34
N ALA A 638 -38.22 6.03 -22.79
CA ALA A 638 -38.26 4.65 -22.32
C ALA A 638 -38.48 3.63 -23.47
N PRO A 639 -38.01 2.38 -23.33
CA PRO A 639 -38.21 1.36 -24.35
C PRO A 639 -39.70 1.03 -24.53
N LYS A 640 -40.12 0.92 -25.80
CA LYS A 640 -41.53 0.76 -26.20
C LYS A 640 -42.12 -0.62 -25.85
N ASP A 641 -41.27 -1.60 -25.49
CA ASP A 641 -41.70 -2.95 -25.14
C ASP A 641 -41.97 -3.07 -23.62
N PRO A 642 -43.19 -3.42 -23.18
CA PRO A 642 -43.53 -3.58 -21.76
C PRO A 642 -42.68 -4.61 -21.03
N ALA A 643 -42.18 -5.66 -21.69
CA ALA A 643 -41.35 -6.69 -21.05
C ALA A 643 -39.96 -6.15 -20.68
N SER A 644 -39.42 -5.22 -21.46
CA SER A 644 -38.10 -4.61 -21.23
C SER A 644 -38.09 -3.56 -20.09
N ARG A 645 -39.26 -3.18 -19.57
CA ARG A 645 -39.41 -2.17 -18.51
C ARG A 645 -39.43 -2.75 -17.10
N ILE A 646 -39.44 -4.07 -16.97
CA ILE A 646 -39.46 -4.76 -15.68
C ILE A 646 -38.14 -5.50 -15.55
N LEU A 647 -37.26 -4.99 -14.69
CA LEU A 647 -35.96 -5.60 -14.39
C LEU A 647 -36.04 -6.36 -13.06
N PRO A 648 -35.22 -7.42 -12.85
CA PRO A 648 -35.06 -7.99 -11.52
C PRO A 648 -34.50 -6.93 -10.57
N LEU A 649 -35.02 -6.88 -9.34
CA LEU A 649 -34.52 -5.94 -8.33
C LEU A 649 -33.09 -6.35 -7.92
N PRO A 650 -32.07 -5.48 -8.06
CA PRO A 650 -30.72 -5.75 -7.57
C PRO A 650 -30.69 -5.89 -6.04
N ALA A 651 -29.66 -6.56 -5.51
CA ALA A 651 -29.46 -6.67 -4.07
C ALA A 651 -29.21 -5.31 -3.40
N CYS A 652 -28.56 -4.39 -4.11
CA CYS A 652 -28.34 -3.01 -3.70
C CYS A 652 -28.53 -2.07 -4.91
N LEU A 653 -29.33 -1.02 -4.73
CA LEU A 653 -29.65 -0.05 -5.76
C LEU A 653 -28.86 1.25 -5.51
N GLY A 654 -28.28 1.80 -6.57
CA GLY A 654 -27.60 3.08 -6.56
C GLY A 654 -28.39 4.17 -7.27
N ILE A 655 -28.31 5.41 -6.80
CA ILE A 655 -28.80 6.60 -7.49
C ILE A 655 -27.62 7.55 -7.70
N CYS A 656 -27.47 8.02 -8.93
CA CYS A 656 -26.52 9.04 -9.32
C CYS A 656 -27.28 10.30 -9.75
N LEU A 657 -27.11 11.40 -9.05
CA LEU A 657 -27.68 12.70 -9.40
C LEU A 657 -26.58 13.61 -9.92
N ASP A 658 -26.70 14.05 -11.16
CA ASP A 658 -25.88 15.09 -11.76
C ASP A 658 -26.66 16.42 -11.78
N CYS A 659 -26.44 17.27 -10.78
CA CYS A 659 -27.13 18.56 -10.70
C CYS A 659 -26.65 19.54 -11.77
N ASP A 660 -25.44 19.35 -12.30
CA ASP A 660 -24.82 20.27 -13.26
C ASP A 660 -25.36 20.00 -14.67
N HIS A 661 -25.61 18.73 -15.00
CA HIS A 661 -26.21 18.31 -16.27
C HIS A 661 -27.72 18.05 -16.20
N GLY A 662 -28.30 18.00 -15.00
CA GLY A 662 -29.74 17.75 -14.81
C GLY A 662 -30.13 16.30 -15.12
N THR A 663 -29.28 15.33 -14.82
CA THR A 663 -29.55 13.90 -15.06
C THR A 663 -29.64 13.11 -13.76
N LEU A 664 -30.51 12.09 -13.76
CA LEU A 664 -30.71 11.15 -12.67
C LEU A 664 -30.62 9.73 -13.21
N GLY A 665 -29.58 9.01 -12.78
CA GLY A 665 -29.35 7.62 -13.13
C GLY A 665 -29.61 6.67 -11.96
N PHE A 666 -30.19 5.52 -12.26
CA PHE A 666 -30.42 4.40 -11.34
C PHE A 666 -29.49 3.25 -11.75
N TYR A 667 -28.78 2.68 -10.78
CA TYR A 667 -27.71 1.72 -11.00
C TYR A 667 -27.92 0.46 -10.17
N ASP A 668 -27.43 -0.66 -10.67
CA ASP A 668 -27.10 -1.81 -9.82
C ASP A 668 -25.78 -1.49 -9.11
N ALA A 669 -25.84 -1.25 -7.80
CA ALA A 669 -24.67 -0.83 -7.02
C ALA A 669 -23.66 -1.97 -6.82
N GLY A 670 -24.03 -3.24 -7.05
CA GLY A 670 -23.10 -4.36 -6.95
C GLY A 670 -22.10 -4.40 -8.12
N CYS A 671 -22.55 -4.09 -9.33
CA CYS A 671 -21.71 -4.10 -10.53
C CYS A 671 -21.50 -2.73 -11.18
N MET A 672 -22.03 -1.66 -10.57
CA MET A 672 -22.06 -0.28 -11.06
C MET A 672 -22.59 -0.17 -12.50
N ARG A 673 -23.64 -0.94 -12.82
CA ARG A 673 -24.28 -0.92 -14.13
C ARG A 673 -25.50 0.00 -14.11
N CYS A 674 -25.56 0.96 -15.03
CA CYS A 674 -26.75 1.80 -15.21
C CYS A 674 -27.95 0.95 -15.67
N LEU A 675 -29.07 1.08 -14.96
CA LEU A 675 -30.34 0.41 -15.23
C LEU A 675 -31.31 1.34 -15.97
N TYR A 676 -31.37 2.62 -15.56
CA TYR A 676 -32.26 3.62 -16.13
C TYR A 676 -31.71 5.03 -15.88
N GLU A 677 -31.84 5.92 -16.85
CA GLU A 677 -31.42 7.32 -16.73
C GLU A 677 -32.53 8.24 -17.26
N CYS A 678 -32.73 9.36 -16.58
CA CYS A 678 -33.77 10.34 -16.93
C CYS A 678 -33.31 11.78 -16.62
N GLU A 679 -33.97 12.75 -17.25
CA GLU A 679 -33.71 14.17 -17.01
C GLU A 679 -34.51 14.68 -15.81
N VAL A 680 -33.91 15.55 -15.00
CA VAL A 680 -34.50 16.14 -13.79
C VAL A 680 -34.19 17.62 -13.70
N ASP A 681 -35.22 18.41 -13.41
CA ASP A 681 -35.07 19.85 -13.11
C ASP A 681 -34.39 20.07 -11.76
N CYS A 682 -33.13 20.52 -11.80
CA CYS A 682 -32.28 20.81 -10.65
C CYS A 682 -32.26 22.30 -10.27
N SER A 683 -33.34 23.05 -10.55
CA SER A 683 -33.46 24.49 -10.25
C SER A 683 -33.46 24.87 -8.76
N GLY A 684 -33.46 23.91 -7.84
CA GLY A 684 -33.40 24.12 -6.38
C GLY A 684 -32.61 23.02 -5.67
N ILE A 685 -32.51 23.09 -4.34
CA ILE A 685 -31.83 22.04 -3.56
C ILE A 685 -32.60 20.73 -3.70
N MET A 686 -31.90 19.68 -4.12
CA MET A 686 -32.44 18.34 -4.36
C MET A 686 -32.19 17.44 -3.16
N TYR A 687 -33.19 16.68 -2.73
CA TYR A 687 -33.10 15.76 -1.60
C TYR A 687 -33.36 14.33 -2.09
N PRO A 688 -32.61 13.33 -1.61
CA PRO A 688 -33.00 11.92 -1.74
C PRO A 688 -34.40 11.73 -1.15
N ALA A 689 -35.27 11.03 -1.87
CA ALA A 689 -36.66 10.85 -1.51
C ALA A 689 -37.11 9.40 -1.67
N PHE A 690 -37.87 8.94 -0.69
CA PHE A 690 -38.39 7.58 -0.60
C PHE A 690 -39.88 7.64 -0.26
N ALA A 691 -40.67 6.73 -0.81
CA ALA A 691 -42.07 6.57 -0.44
C ALA A 691 -42.39 5.09 -0.28
N LEU A 692 -42.93 4.70 0.87
CA LEU A 692 -43.28 3.32 1.17
C LEU A 692 -44.80 3.15 1.07
N MET A 693 -45.25 2.04 0.50
CA MET A 693 -46.66 1.65 0.46
C MET A 693 -46.81 0.23 1.00
N GLY A 694 -47.64 0.08 2.03
CA GLY A 694 -47.79 -1.19 2.73
C GLY A 694 -46.53 -1.54 3.54
N GLY A 695 -46.32 -2.84 3.81
CA GLY A 695 -45.12 -3.29 4.51
C GLY A 695 -43.89 -3.18 3.63
N GLY A 696 -42.80 -2.63 4.16
CA GLY A 696 -41.52 -2.55 3.47
C GLY A 696 -40.47 -1.80 4.27
N ALA A 697 -39.20 -2.04 3.96
CA ALA A 697 -38.07 -1.41 4.63
C ALA A 697 -36.98 -1.01 3.63
N VAL A 698 -36.35 0.13 3.91
CA VAL A 698 -35.23 0.67 3.15
C VAL A 698 -34.06 0.89 4.09
N HIS A 699 -32.89 0.40 3.70
CA HIS A 699 -31.64 0.51 4.45
C HIS A 699 -30.60 1.22 3.59
N LEU A 700 -30.05 2.33 4.08
CA LEU A 700 -28.95 3.01 3.39
C LEU A 700 -27.69 2.14 3.40
N GLU A 701 -26.91 2.16 2.32
CA GLU A 701 -25.64 1.44 2.27
C GLU A 701 -24.62 2.15 3.17
N GLU A 702 -23.97 1.37 4.04
CA GLU A 702 -22.98 1.90 4.99
C GLU A 702 -21.67 2.28 4.30
N ALA A 703 -21.08 3.39 4.75
CA ALA A 703 -19.74 3.75 4.33
C ALA A 703 -18.73 2.73 4.87
N ILE A 704 -17.86 2.24 3.99
CA ILE A 704 -16.70 1.44 4.34
C ILE A 704 -15.76 2.32 5.16
N THR A 705 -15.51 1.92 6.41
CA THR A 705 -14.63 2.61 7.36
C THR A 705 -13.53 1.67 7.84
N ALA A 706 -12.43 2.23 8.36
CA ALA A 706 -11.28 1.46 8.84
C ALA A 706 -11.62 0.40 9.92
N LYS A 707 -12.76 0.53 10.60
CA LYS A 707 -13.25 -0.42 11.63
C LYS A 707 -13.76 -1.75 11.05
N TYR A 708 -14.04 -1.83 9.74
CA TYR A 708 -14.44 -3.08 9.09
C TYR A 708 -13.34 -4.16 9.14
N GLY A 709 -12.08 -3.77 9.32
CA GLY A 709 -10.95 -4.72 9.42
C GLY A 709 -10.88 -5.49 10.75
N GLU A 710 -11.53 -5.02 11.81
CA GLU A 710 -11.45 -5.66 13.14
C GLU A 710 -12.61 -6.64 13.42
N TYR A 711 -13.73 -6.56 12.70
CA TYR A 711 -14.91 -7.40 12.95
C TYR A 711 -14.85 -8.79 12.30
N ASN A 712 -13.99 -9.00 11.30
CA ASN A 712 -13.90 -10.26 10.55
C ASN A 712 -12.80 -11.22 11.04
N ASP A 713 -11.98 -10.82 12.01
CA ASP A 713 -10.95 -11.70 12.59
C ASP A 713 -11.50 -12.55 13.78
N ASP A 714 -12.76 -12.35 14.18
CA ASP A 714 -13.40 -12.98 15.35
C ASP A 714 -14.65 -13.86 15.04
N ILE A 715 -14.84 -14.33 13.79
CA ILE A 715 -15.89 -15.31 13.44
C ILE A 715 -15.30 -16.64 12.97
#